data_AF-A0A2J6WVV8-F1
#
_entry.id   AF-A0A2J6WVV8-F1
#
_cell.length_a   1.000
_cell.length_b   1.000
_cell.length_c   1.000
_cell.angle_alpha   90.00
_cell.angle_beta   90.00
_cell.angle_gamma   90.00
#
_symmetry.space_group_name_H-M   'P 1'
#
loop_
_entity.id
_entity.type
_entity.pdbx_description
1 polymer ?
#
loop_
_entity_poly.entity_id
_entity_poly.type
_entity_poly.pdbx_seq_one_letter_code
_entity_poly.pdbx_strand_id
1 'polypeptide(L)'
;MEEKSMEKKTRKAIVAIVVVLVVVIAAFAAIVYWPTTPPSVSVSASTQLAPAGTTITFTANIPSSISSSVTGVNWNFGDGTTGNGTTVTHTYNTPGNYLVFLNVTEKSGYINNLANLFTVTITSPTITNAVYTGEVTQPVVTFNTTLNPNAPVFGVNEKAYLIGSYLQPPTEPNWSLAYYIFNFGDGNQNVLPVYYNTSSGSFLPANITHQYTAPGFYVLNFTIITYNESLFMSHIVNASATEQYLPVTYLNSVLASPQHHVVSVIKTIYVAAQNQKAGILKGPGNVPNPNVIQVVEVVPAGPYSFDPQIDYETVGYEIIANVYETLIAYNGSSTSQFVPVVAKQVPSLSNGLISPDGLNYTFYIRPNLTFANGDPLTVYDVYMSFVRALLFVQGSPGTGDWILAQDLLPGGGFVPGLYTNGTALYQNITRAITYNNQTQSITFHLLKPDPAFLYYIAFALGAGIVDYKWLAAHGANITMTPSGLLYYTRFGDEINYNNYVRYNAMGSGPYMIQSYLSGQSIVLVPNPNFKPIPGVPGYNKVPTLKVYIQWVKDYETALLMMESGQSDITTGLPTSDYPIVASLQAQGKQSIYTFPTLSINFYNFVWDVNVSMMQKIYGSQYHLPFNYFANPLVRKAFAYSFNYTNYIDNILGNKIYHANFGFHYTGIIPKGMPGYVPPENLSNVPVYNLTLAKKFMMESGFYNISVNIPIIVYASDPVDFAAASMWASNLSKMDPNIQATPIYQPFATTIGYMVPGQNPMPIYLLGWAPDYPYPSDYVNAMYLENGTYPGANGWNYTNLVSWGYKQEAQEWKNMTDLILKADSTANVTLSLKYFDQAEQIAVNLTLYVYTLQQNGFWYYAPWIKGVEWEENPMIGGGGDTLYFYLSKG
;
A
#
# COMPACT_ATOMS: atom_id res chain seq x y z
N MET A 1 7.67 -89.26 -13.15
CA MET A 1 7.29 -87.81 -13.13
C MET A 1 7.41 -87.16 -11.75
N GLU A 2 7.59 -87.92 -10.66
CA GLU A 2 7.62 -87.36 -9.29
C GLU A 2 8.97 -86.75 -8.87
N GLU A 3 10.10 -87.22 -9.41
CA GLU A 3 11.43 -86.81 -8.95
C GLU A 3 11.79 -85.36 -9.32
N LYS A 4 11.37 -84.89 -10.51
CA LYS A 4 11.55 -83.48 -10.94
C LYS A 4 10.64 -82.48 -10.21
N SER A 5 9.59 -82.94 -9.53
CA SER A 5 8.65 -82.09 -8.78
C SER A 5 9.18 -81.75 -7.38
N MET A 6 9.80 -82.74 -6.71
CA MET A 6 10.44 -82.54 -5.40
C MET A 6 11.60 -81.55 -5.48
N GLU A 7 12.49 -81.69 -6.46
CA GLU A 7 13.67 -80.83 -6.60
C GLU A 7 13.30 -79.34 -6.83
N LYS A 8 12.19 -79.09 -7.53
CA LYS A 8 11.67 -77.73 -7.80
C LYS A 8 10.99 -77.10 -6.58
N LYS A 9 10.32 -77.90 -5.74
CA LYS A 9 9.76 -77.44 -4.46
C LYS A 9 10.87 -77.13 -3.44
N THR A 10 11.89 -77.97 -3.36
CA THR A 10 13.04 -77.76 -2.47
C THR A 10 13.84 -76.52 -2.87
N ARG A 11 14.09 -76.30 -4.18
CA ARG A 11 14.72 -75.04 -4.66
C ARG A 11 13.88 -73.80 -4.36
N LYS A 12 12.55 -73.85 -4.54
CA LYS A 12 11.67 -72.71 -4.19
C LYS A 12 11.65 -72.44 -2.69
N ALA A 13 11.68 -73.48 -1.85
CA ALA A 13 11.76 -73.34 -0.40
C ALA A 13 13.11 -72.73 0.05
N ILE A 14 14.22 -73.18 -0.54
CA ILE A 14 15.55 -72.62 -0.27
C ILE A 14 15.63 -71.15 -0.72
N VAL A 15 15.13 -70.83 -1.91
CA VAL A 15 15.09 -69.43 -2.40
C VAL A 15 14.19 -68.58 -1.49
N ALA A 16 13.03 -69.08 -1.07
CA ALA A 16 12.15 -68.36 -0.14
C ALA A 16 12.82 -68.13 1.22
N ILE A 17 13.52 -69.13 1.77
CA ILE A 17 14.26 -69.00 3.03
C ILE A 17 15.40 -67.99 2.88
N VAL A 18 16.16 -68.03 1.79
CA VAL A 18 17.24 -67.06 1.52
C VAL A 18 16.69 -65.65 1.33
N VAL A 19 15.57 -65.47 0.63
CA VAL A 19 14.92 -64.16 0.47
C VAL A 19 14.42 -63.65 1.82
N VAL A 20 13.79 -64.50 2.65
CA VAL A 20 13.37 -64.11 4.01
C VAL A 20 14.58 -63.75 4.87
N LEU A 21 15.68 -64.51 4.80
CA LEU A 21 16.91 -64.20 5.53
C LEU A 21 17.54 -62.88 5.08
N VAL A 22 17.57 -62.61 3.77
CA VAL A 22 18.07 -61.34 3.22
C VAL A 22 17.16 -60.17 3.62
N VAL A 23 15.84 -60.35 3.61
CA VAL A 23 14.89 -59.32 4.06
C VAL A 23 14.99 -59.10 5.56
N VAL A 24 15.17 -60.15 6.36
CA VAL A 24 15.35 -60.04 7.82
C VAL A 24 16.71 -59.40 8.12
N ILE A 25 17.79 -59.76 7.44
CA ILE A 25 19.11 -59.13 7.60
C ILE A 25 19.08 -57.67 7.13
N ALA A 26 18.39 -57.36 6.03
CA ALA A 26 18.20 -55.98 5.57
C ALA A 26 17.32 -55.18 6.52
N ALA A 27 16.28 -55.78 7.12
CA ALA A 27 15.45 -55.16 8.14
C ALA A 27 16.21 -54.99 9.47
N PHE A 28 17.05 -55.95 9.86
CA PHE A 28 17.90 -55.85 11.04
C PHE A 28 19.02 -54.84 10.83
N ALA A 29 19.65 -54.80 9.65
CA ALA A 29 20.60 -53.76 9.27
C ALA A 29 19.91 -52.39 9.21
N ALA A 30 18.69 -52.30 8.69
CA ALA A 30 17.90 -51.07 8.73
C ALA A 30 17.60 -50.66 10.17
N ILE A 31 17.18 -51.57 11.07
CA ILE A 31 16.89 -51.31 12.50
C ILE A 31 18.16 -50.94 13.28
N VAL A 32 19.31 -51.55 12.99
CA VAL A 32 20.61 -51.28 13.63
C VAL A 32 21.29 -50.02 13.06
N TYR A 33 20.99 -49.64 11.81
CA TYR A 33 21.45 -48.43 11.12
C TYR A 33 20.31 -47.44 10.84
N TRP A 34 19.34 -47.25 11.75
CA TRP A 34 18.63 -45.97 11.76
C TRP A 34 19.66 -44.94 12.21
N PRO A 35 20.07 -43.97 11.37
CA PRO A 35 20.85 -42.86 11.87
C PRO A 35 19.91 -42.15 12.84
N THR A 36 20.16 -42.28 14.15
CA THR A 36 19.54 -41.38 15.12
C THR A 36 19.93 -39.99 14.66
N THR A 37 18.96 -39.17 14.23
CA THR A 37 19.22 -37.77 13.91
C THR A 37 19.98 -37.19 15.09
N PRO A 38 21.19 -36.63 14.89
CA PRO A 38 21.97 -36.06 15.97
C PRO A 38 21.07 -35.12 16.78
N PRO A 39 21.11 -35.15 18.12
CA PRO A 39 20.34 -34.22 18.92
C PRO A 39 20.66 -32.81 18.47
N SER A 40 19.64 -32.02 18.11
CA SER A 40 19.80 -30.61 17.72
C SER A 40 19.29 -29.71 18.83
N VAL A 41 20.02 -28.63 19.11
CA VAL A 41 19.56 -27.56 20.00
C VAL A 41 18.81 -26.50 19.20
N SER A 42 17.88 -25.79 19.83
CA SER A 42 17.17 -24.67 19.20
C SER A 42 17.15 -23.43 20.10
N VAL A 43 16.81 -22.29 19.51
CA VAL A 43 16.76 -21.00 20.18
C VAL A 43 15.30 -20.55 20.24
N SER A 44 14.91 -19.97 21.38
CA SER A 44 13.71 -19.14 21.50
C SER A 44 14.10 -17.76 22.02
N ALA A 45 13.32 -16.75 21.67
CA ALA A 45 13.53 -15.38 22.11
C ALA A 45 12.22 -14.78 22.65
N SER A 46 12.31 -13.81 23.55
CA SER A 46 11.14 -13.04 24.04
C SER A 46 10.43 -12.32 22.90
N THR A 47 11.15 -11.95 21.84
CA THR A 47 10.58 -11.46 20.58
C THR A 47 11.56 -11.66 19.42
N GLN A 48 11.04 -11.74 18.19
CA GLN A 48 11.82 -11.78 16.95
C GLN A 48 11.93 -10.40 16.27
N LEU A 49 11.16 -9.42 16.75
CA LEU A 49 11.08 -8.06 16.21
C LEU A 49 11.06 -7.06 17.37
N ALA A 50 12.04 -6.17 17.40
CA ALA A 50 12.14 -5.11 18.41
C ALA A 50 12.87 -3.85 17.87
N PRO A 51 12.57 -2.65 18.38
CA PRO A 51 13.37 -1.45 18.10
C PRO A 51 14.79 -1.57 18.67
N ALA A 52 15.76 -0.93 18.00
CA ALA A 52 17.13 -0.78 18.49
C ALA A 52 17.16 -0.21 19.92
N GLY A 53 18.04 -0.74 20.76
CA GLY A 53 18.13 -0.43 22.19
C GLY A 53 17.22 -1.28 23.08
N THR A 54 16.32 -2.10 22.52
CA THR A 54 15.47 -3.01 23.30
C THR A 54 16.25 -4.25 23.73
N THR A 55 16.16 -4.61 25.01
CA THR A 55 16.72 -5.86 25.53
C THR A 55 15.85 -7.06 25.16
N ILE A 56 16.47 -8.07 24.53
CA ILE A 56 15.84 -9.33 24.14
C ILE A 56 16.40 -10.46 25.02
N THR A 57 15.51 -11.30 25.55
CA THR A 57 15.90 -12.51 26.30
C THR A 57 15.91 -13.70 25.37
N PHE A 58 17.04 -14.40 25.29
CA PHE A 58 17.21 -15.64 24.53
C PHE A 58 17.31 -16.85 25.46
N THR A 59 16.67 -17.94 25.07
CA THR A 59 16.67 -19.21 25.82
C THR A 59 17.13 -20.35 24.92
N ALA A 60 18.08 -21.14 25.42
CA ALA A 60 18.54 -22.37 24.78
C ALA A 60 17.56 -23.51 25.07
N ASN A 61 16.94 -24.05 24.04
CA ASN A 61 16.10 -25.23 24.14
C ASN A 61 16.97 -26.47 23.94
N ILE A 62 17.38 -27.06 25.06
CA ILE A 62 18.26 -28.23 25.10
C ILE A 62 17.41 -29.49 25.31
N PRO A 63 17.47 -30.49 24.42
CA PRO A 63 16.74 -31.75 24.59
C PRO A 63 17.09 -32.46 25.90
N SER A 64 16.11 -33.09 26.53
CA SER A 64 16.30 -33.86 27.78
C SER A 64 17.27 -35.04 27.62
N SER A 65 17.44 -35.55 26.40
CA SER A 65 18.39 -36.62 26.07
C SER A 65 19.85 -36.23 26.28
N ILE A 66 20.19 -34.95 26.23
CA ILE A 66 21.56 -34.43 26.39
C ILE A 66 21.69 -33.44 27.55
N SER A 67 20.60 -33.02 28.20
CA SER A 67 20.64 -31.95 29.19
C SER A 67 21.58 -32.23 30.38
N SER A 68 21.73 -33.50 30.76
CA SER A 68 22.62 -33.93 31.85
C SER A 68 24.11 -34.03 31.47
N SER A 69 24.44 -34.04 30.17
CA SER A 69 25.81 -34.09 29.64
C SER A 69 26.39 -32.73 29.26
N VAL A 70 25.58 -31.67 29.29
CA VAL A 70 26.00 -30.30 28.92
C VAL A 70 27.03 -29.75 29.90
N THR A 71 28.18 -29.33 29.37
CA THR A 71 29.27 -28.68 30.10
C THR A 71 29.45 -27.21 29.71
N GLY A 72 28.79 -26.72 28.65
CA GLY A 72 28.86 -25.32 28.24
C GLY A 72 27.78 -24.92 27.24
N VAL A 73 27.34 -23.66 27.31
CA VAL A 73 26.32 -23.06 26.41
C VAL A 73 26.82 -21.67 26.01
N ASN A 74 27.19 -21.53 24.73
CA ASN A 74 27.78 -20.31 24.18
C ASN A 74 26.90 -19.76 23.05
N TRP A 75 26.86 -18.44 22.93
CA TRP A 75 26.03 -17.71 21.97
C TRP A 75 26.89 -16.80 21.09
N ASN A 76 26.48 -16.67 19.82
CA ASN A 76 26.87 -15.56 18.94
C ASN A 76 25.57 -14.87 18.49
N PHE A 77 25.47 -13.56 18.74
CA PHE A 77 24.26 -12.79 18.47
C PHE A 77 24.21 -12.22 17.04
N GLY A 78 25.24 -12.45 16.23
CA GLY A 78 25.29 -12.04 14.82
C GLY A 78 25.73 -10.60 14.59
N ASP A 79 25.98 -9.83 15.65
CA ASP A 79 26.50 -8.45 15.63
C ASP A 79 27.99 -8.35 15.98
N GLY A 80 28.67 -9.50 16.06
CA GLY A 80 30.06 -9.62 16.49
C GLY A 80 30.23 -9.85 18.00
N THR A 81 29.15 -9.82 18.79
CA THR A 81 29.19 -10.08 20.23
C THR A 81 28.78 -11.52 20.58
N THR A 82 29.13 -11.96 21.80
CA THR A 82 28.90 -13.33 22.29
C THR A 82 28.37 -13.34 23.72
N GLY A 83 27.71 -14.43 24.13
CA GLY A 83 27.18 -14.62 25.48
C GLY A 83 27.31 -16.06 25.99
N ASN A 84 27.04 -16.29 27.28
CA ASN A 84 27.13 -17.61 27.91
C ASN A 84 25.97 -17.87 28.89
N GLY A 85 25.48 -19.12 28.92
CA GLY A 85 24.40 -19.56 29.82
C GLY A 85 23.16 -20.08 29.07
N THR A 86 22.26 -20.74 29.78
CA THR A 86 21.01 -21.30 29.20
C THR A 86 19.97 -20.23 28.88
N THR A 87 19.98 -19.12 29.61
CA THR A 87 19.15 -17.95 29.38
C THR A 87 20.05 -16.72 29.46
N VAL A 88 20.02 -15.88 28.42
CA VAL A 88 20.87 -14.69 28.28
C VAL A 88 20.05 -13.52 27.77
N THR A 89 20.46 -12.30 28.11
CA THR A 89 19.86 -11.07 27.57
C THR A 89 20.86 -10.36 26.67
N HIS A 90 20.39 -9.80 25.56
CA HIS A 90 21.22 -9.02 24.63
C HIS A 90 20.46 -7.80 24.10
N THR A 91 21.19 -6.72 23.80
CA THR A 91 20.64 -5.47 23.28
C THR A 91 21.37 -5.09 22.00
N TYR A 92 20.64 -4.94 20.89
CA TYR A 92 21.18 -4.50 19.60
C TYR A 92 21.04 -2.99 19.46
N ASN A 93 22.12 -2.29 19.12
CA ASN A 93 22.12 -0.82 19.00
C ASN A 93 21.92 -0.31 17.56
N THR A 94 22.10 -1.18 16.56
CA THR A 94 21.98 -0.82 15.14
C THR A 94 20.82 -1.57 14.52
N PRO A 95 19.98 -0.93 13.68
CA PRO A 95 18.95 -1.63 12.92
C PRO A 95 19.55 -2.70 12.02
N GLY A 96 18.84 -3.79 11.79
CA GLY A 96 19.36 -4.88 10.96
C GLY A 96 18.67 -6.23 11.14
N ASN A 97 19.11 -7.21 10.36
CA ASN A 97 18.69 -8.60 10.47
C ASN A 97 19.86 -9.45 10.95
N TYR A 98 19.68 -10.11 12.10
CA TYR A 98 20.72 -10.84 12.80
C TYR A 98 20.47 -12.35 12.77
N LEU A 99 21.54 -13.14 12.61
CA LEU A 99 21.51 -14.60 12.74
C LEU A 99 22.09 -15.00 14.09
N VAL A 100 21.24 -15.51 14.98
CA VAL A 100 21.61 -15.98 16.31
C VAL A 100 22.03 -17.45 16.25
N PHE A 101 23.26 -17.70 16.71
CA PHE A 101 23.88 -19.02 16.75
C PHE A 101 24.10 -19.47 18.19
N LEU A 102 23.68 -20.70 18.46
CA LEU A 102 23.79 -21.38 19.73
C LEU A 102 24.71 -22.59 19.55
N ASN A 103 25.73 -22.68 20.42
CA ASN A 103 26.63 -23.82 20.49
C ASN A 103 26.66 -24.38 21.92
N VAL A 104 26.27 -25.63 22.05
CA VAL A 104 26.27 -26.39 23.30
C VAL A 104 27.41 -27.40 23.28
N THR A 105 28.20 -27.44 24.34
CA THR A 105 29.28 -28.41 24.52
C THR A 105 28.82 -29.48 25.48
N GLU A 106 29.03 -30.74 25.11
CA GLU A 106 28.88 -31.90 25.98
C GLU A 106 30.13 -32.78 25.93
N LYS A 107 30.19 -33.82 26.76
CA LYS A 107 31.35 -34.74 26.84
C LYS A 107 31.73 -35.39 25.50
N SER A 108 30.77 -35.58 24.61
CA SER A 108 30.93 -36.20 23.28
C SER A 108 31.31 -35.21 22.17
N GLY A 109 31.27 -33.89 22.41
CA GLY A 109 31.55 -32.87 21.40
C GLY A 109 30.58 -31.69 21.45
N TYR A 110 30.44 -31.01 20.31
CA TYR A 110 29.60 -29.82 20.17
C TYR A 110 28.30 -30.13 19.43
N ILE A 111 27.21 -29.53 19.90
CA ILE A 111 25.88 -29.57 19.29
C ILE A 111 25.44 -28.13 19.08
N ASN A 112 24.98 -27.79 17.88
CA ASN A 112 24.61 -26.42 17.54
C ASN A 112 23.30 -26.35 16.74
N ASN A 113 22.80 -25.13 16.54
CA ASN A 113 21.59 -24.87 15.76
C ASN A 113 21.87 -24.50 14.30
N LEU A 114 23.04 -24.80 13.74
CA LEU A 114 23.45 -24.22 12.46
C LEU A 114 22.52 -24.57 11.29
N ALA A 115 21.94 -25.77 11.30
CA ALA A 115 20.96 -26.17 10.29
C ALA A 115 19.68 -25.30 10.31
N ASN A 116 19.42 -24.57 11.40
CA ASN A 116 18.24 -23.77 11.69
C ASN A 116 18.61 -22.52 12.53
N LEU A 117 19.37 -21.60 11.95
CA LEU A 117 19.78 -20.33 12.56
C LEU A 117 18.55 -19.46 12.88
N PHE A 118 18.51 -18.91 14.10
CA PHE A 118 17.37 -18.10 14.54
C PHE A 118 17.54 -16.65 14.10
N THR A 119 16.54 -16.10 13.42
CA THR A 119 16.56 -14.72 12.92
C THR A 119 15.95 -13.74 13.92
N VAL A 120 16.58 -12.58 14.06
CA VAL A 120 16.06 -11.42 14.79
C VAL A 120 16.11 -10.20 13.89
N THR A 121 14.99 -9.50 13.77
CA THR A 121 14.90 -8.22 13.06
C THR A 121 14.88 -7.08 14.07
N ILE A 122 15.82 -6.16 13.94
CA ILE A 122 15.93 -4.95 14.76
C ILE A 122 15.57 -3.77 13.89
N THR A 123 14.51 -3.07 14.26
CA THR A 123 14.07 -1.87 13.54
C THR A 123 14.80 -0.65 14.07
N SER A 124 14.67 0.45 13.34
CA SER A 124 15.09 1.76 13.83
C SER A 124 14.43 2.12 15.17
N PRO A 125 15.12 2.87 16.03
CA PRO A 125 14.59 3.24 17.34
C PRO A 125 13.31 4.07 17.17
N THR A 126 12.35 3.87 18.07
CA THR A 126 11.10 4.64 18.07
C THR A 126 11.39 6.12 18.30
N ILE A 127 10.99 6.98 17.36
CA ILE A 127 11.10 8.43 17.54
C ILE A 127 9.90 8.89 18.35
N THR A 128 10.10 9.20 19.63
CA THR A 128 9.03 9.60 20.55
C THR A 128 8.62 11.06 20.43
N ASN A 129 9.32 11.86 19.63
CA ASN A 129 8.98 13.24 19.31
C ASN A 129 9.14 13.47 17.81
N ALA A 130 8.02 13.56 17.09
CA ALA A 130 7.96 14.08 15.73
C ALA A 130 8.24 15.60 15.74
N VAL A 131 9.44 16.00 16.15
CA VAL A 131 10.01 17.23 15.62
C VAL A 131 10.48 16.85 14.24
N TYR A 132 9.91 17.50 13.22
CA TYR A 132 10.33 17.48 11.82
C TYR A 132 11.77 18.00 11.68
N THR A 133 12.73 17.31 12.27
CA THR A 133 14.13 17.32 11.83
C THR A 133 14.21 16.20 10.80
N GLY A 134 14.70 16.55 9.62
CA GLY A 134 14.83 15.74 8.42
C GLY A 134 14.61 14.26 8.58
N GLU A 135 13.69 13.75 7.77
CA GLU A 135 13.58 12.33 7.54
C GLU A 135 14.95 11.74 7.21
N VAL A 136 15.51 11.03 8.18
CA VAL A 136 16.82 10.40 8.07
C VAL A 136 16.72 9.29 7.03
N THR A 137 17.39 9.43 5.89
CA THR A 137 17.42 8.37 4.85
C THR A 137 17.92 7.07 5.45
N GLN A 138 17.12 6.02 5.32
CA GLN A 138 17.46 4.74 5.95
C GLN A 138 17.85 3.67 4.97
N PRO A 139 19.00 3.02 5.21
CA PRO A 139 19.56 2.05 4.30
C PRO A 139 18.76 0.76 4.28
N VAL A 140 18.60 0.22 3.07
CA VAL A 140 18.11 -1.13 2.84
C VAL A 140 19.22 -1.89 2.12
N VAL A 141 19.51 -3.11 2.56
CA VAL A 141 20.40 -4.01 1.83
C VAL A 141 19.74 -5.36 1.69
N THR A 142 19.80 -5.94 0.50
CA THR A 142 19.24 -7.27 0.21
C THR A 142 20.20 -8.09 -0.66
N PHE A 143 19.88 -9.36 -0.83
CA PHE A 143 20.64 -10.28 -1.68
C PHE A 143 19.85 -10.58 -2.95
N ASN A 144 20.55 -10.69 -4.08
CA ASN A 144 19.96 -11.20 -5.31
C ASN A 144 19.85 -12.71 -5.22
N THR A 145 18.65 -13.21 -5.01
CA THR A 145 18.40 -14.64 -4.75
C THR A 145 18.10 -15.46 -5.99
N THR A 146 17.87 -14.81 -7.13
CA THR A 146 18.05 -15.46 -8.43
C THR A 146 19.49 -15.98 -8.59
N LEU A 147 20.49 -15.22 -8.15
CA LEU A 147 21.90 -15.62 -8.19
C LEU A 147 22.37 -16.36 -6.91
N ASN A 148 21.80 -16.04 -5.75
CA ASN A 148 22.15 -16.63 -4.44
C ASN A 148 20.93 -17.21 -3.70
N PRO A 149 20.42 -18.39 -4.09
CA PRO A 149 19.17 -18.93 -3.55
C PRO A 149 19.20 -19.29 -2.05
N ASN A 150 20.39 -19.35 -1.43
CA ASN A 150 20.56 -19.71 -0.01
C ASN A 150 20.92 -18.51 0.88
N ALA A 151 20.98 -17.29 0.33
CA ALA A 151 21.32 -16.10 1.11
C ALA A 151 20.44 -15.96 2.37
N PRO A 152 20.95 -15.48 3.51
CA PRO A 152 22.31 -14.96 3.77
C PRO A 152 23.35 -16.05 4.12
N VAL A 153 23.10 -17.30 3.75
CA VAL A 153 24.05 -18.43 3.91
C VAL A 153 24.78 -18.68 2.60
N PHE A 154 26.11 -18.72 2.65
CA PHE A 154 26.98 -18.89 1.48
C PHE A 154 28.04 -19.97 1.72
N GLY A 155 28.57 -20.56 0.65
CA GLY A 155 29.81 -21.34 0.68
C GLY A 155 31.06 -20.45 0.63
N VAL A 156 32.20 -20.99 1.08
CA VAL A 156 33.50 -20.34 0.90
C VAL A 156 33.76 -20.08 -0.59
N ASN A 157 34.18 -18.86 -0.93
CA ASN A 157 34.40 -18.34 -2.29
C ASN A 157 33.13 -18.24 -3.18
N GLU A 158 31.94 -18.52 -2.64
CA GLU A 158 30.70 -18.19 -3.32
C GLU A 158 30.57 -16.66 -3.44
N LYS A 159 30.12 -16.18 -4.61
CA LYS A 159 29.87 -14.75 -4.83
C LYS A 159 28.56 -14.36 -4.15
N ALA A 160 28.60 -13.41 -3.22
CA ALA A 160 27.43 -12.74 -2.69
C ALA A 160 27.09 -11.53 -3.57
N TYR A 161 25.91 -11.56 -4.19
CA TYR A 161 25.35 -10.47 -4.99
C TYR A 161 24.39 -9.67 -4.11
N LEU A 162 24.75 -8.41 -3.85
CA LEU A 162 24.13 -7.50 -2.89
C LEU A 162 23.53 -6.31 -3.61
N ILE A 163 22.40 -5.82 -3.10
CA ILE A 163 21.75 -4.62 -3.61
C ILE A 163 21.48 -3.71 -2.42
N GLY A 164 22.11 -2.54 -2.42
CA GLY A 164 21.92 -1.49 -1.42
C GLY A 164 21.07 -0.36 -1.99
N SER A 165 20.07 0.06 -1.23
CA SER A 165 19.14 1.12 -1.57
C SER A 165 18.68 1.82 -0.27
N TYR A 166 17.55 2.52 -0.28
CA TYR A 166 17.01 3.18 0.88
C TYR A 166 15.49 3.19 0.90
N LEU A 167 14.93 3.42 2.09
CA LEU A 167 13.48 3.56 2.28
C LEU A 167 12.98 4.92 1.74
N GLN A 168 13.65 6.02 2.10
CA GLN A 168 13.32 7.35 1.56
C GLN A 168 14.53 8.28 1.37
N PRO A 169 14.54 9.17 0.35
CA PRO A 169 15.58 10.15 0.16
C PRO A 169 15.49 11.23 1.25
N PRO A 170 16.52 12.07 1.40
CA PRO A 170 16.43 13.20 2.32
C PRO A 170 15.29 14.14 1.91
N THR A 171 14.53 14.62 2.88
CA THR A 171 13.44 15.58 2.64
C THR A 171 13.78 17.01 3.05
N GLU A 172 14.89 17.22 3.76
CA GLU A 172 15.35 18.57 4.08
C GLU A 172 15.84 19.31 2.83
N PRO A 173 15.49 20.60 2.65
CA PRO A 173 16.00 21.39 1.54
C PRO A 173 17.54 21.40 1.50
N ASN A 174 18.09 21.20 0.30
CA ASN A 174 19.54 21.10 0.03
C ASN A 174 20.24 19.88 0.64
N TRP A 175 19.53 18.87 1.16
CA TRP A 175 20.15 17.63 1.58
C TRP A 175 20.04 16.55 0.51
N SER A 176 21.16 15.85 0.26
CA SER A 176 21.24 14.78 -0.74
C SER A 176 22.03 13.58 -0.27
N LEU A 177 21.84 12.47 -0.98
CA LEU A 177 22.64 11.25 -0.83
C LEU A 177 24.05 11.52 -1.36
N ALA A 178 25.07 11.24 -0.54
CA ALA A 178 26.46 11.36 -0.95
C ALA A 178 27.01 10.00 -1.39
N TYR A 179 26.98 9.03 -0.47
CA TYR A 179 27.71 7.78 -0.62
C TYR A 179 26.95 6.59 -0.08
N TYR A 180 27.16 5.46 -0.73
CA TYR A 180 26.86 4.11 -0.26
C TYR A 180 28.17 3.43 0.16
N ILE A 181 28.21 2.91 1.38
CA ILE A 181 29.37 2.21 1.92
C ILE A 181 28.95 0.80 2.34
N PHE A 182 29.61 -0.21 1.78
CA PHE A 182 29.43 -1.61 2.16
C PHE A 182 30.69 -2.07 2.88
N ASN A 183 30.59 -2.36 4.18
CA ASN A 183 31.65 -3.01 4.96
C ASN A 183 31.25 -4.48 5.17
N PHE A 184 32.04 -5.40 4.64
CA PHE A 184 31.66 -6.82 4.56
C PHE A 184 31.95 -7.61 5.84
N GLY A 185 32.61 -7.00 6.84
CA GLY A 185 32.94 -7.64 8.11
C GLY A 185 34.16 -8.57 8.06
N ASP A 186 34.84 -8.67 6.90
CA ASP A 186 36.06 -9.45 6.69
C ASP A 186 37.32 -8.58 6.50
N GLY A 187 37.18 -7.27 6.75
CA GLY A 187 38.22 -6.26 6.52
C GLY A 187 38.13 -5.56 5.15
N ASN A 188 37.30 -6.03 4.22
CA ASN A 188 37.06 -5.36 2.94
C ASN A 188 35.90 -4.37 3.01
N GLN A 189 35.97 -3.31 2.20
CA GLN A 189 34.89 -2.34 2.03
C GLN A 189 34.80 -1.79 0.61
N ASN A 190 33.60 -1.39 0.19
CA ASN A 190 33.35 -0.63 -1.03
C ASN A 190 32.69 0.71 -0.70
N VAL A 191 33.14 1.78 -1.35
CA VAL A 191 32.53 3.12 -1.27
C VAL A 191 32.11 3.56 -2.66
N LEU A 192 30.83 3.86 -2.83
CA LEU A 192 30.24 4.27 -4.11
C LEU A 192 29.61 5.67 -3.97
N PRO A 193 29.82 6.58 -4.94
CA PRO A 193 29.03 7.80 -5.03
C PRO A 193 27.61 7.48 -5.52
N VAL A 194 26.62 8.23 -5.03
CA VAL A 194 25.22 8.08 -5.44
C VAL A 194 24.90 9.06 -6.57
N TYR A 195 24.30 8.56 -7.65
CA TYR A 195 23.86 9.37 -8.78
C TYR A 195 22.40 9.79 -8.58
N TYR A 196 22.12 11.08 -8.74
CA TYR A 196 20.76 11.62 -8.75
C TYR A 196 20.33 11.97 -10.18
N ASN A 197 19.21 11.39 -10.63
CA ASN A 197 18.59 11.70 -11.92
C ASN A 197 17.34 12.57 -11.73
N THR A 198 17.45 13.85 -12.11
CA THR A 198 16.35 14.83 -11.95
C THR A 198 15.19 14.61 -12.92
N SER A 199 15.39 13.86 -14.01
CA SER A 199 14.41 13.73 -15.10
C SER A 199 13.49 12.52 -14.94
N SER A 200 13.96 11.46 -14.29
CA SER A 200 13.15 10.28 -13.98
C SER A 200 12.53 10.34 -12.59
N GLY A 201 13.11 11.12 -11.66
CA GLY A 201 12.78 11.03 -10.24
C GLY A 201 13.18 9.68 -9.61
N SER A 202 13.82 8.80 -10.38
CA SER A 202 14.26 7.47 -9.98
C SER A 202 15.74 7.52 -9.60
N PHE A 203 16.07 6.84 -8.51
CA PHE A 203 17.41 6.76 -7.96
C PHE A 203 17.96 5.36 -8.20
N LEU A 204 19.27 5.25 -8.45
CA LEU A 204 19.88 3.98 -8.82
C LEU A 204 20.31 3.18 -7.56
N PRO A 205 19.76 1.97 -7.32
CA PRO A 205 20.30 1.09 -6.29
C PRO A 205 21.74 0.67 -6.63
N ALA A 206 22.56 0.41 -5.61
CA ALA A 206 23.92 -0.08 -5.79
C ALA A 206 23.98 -1.60 -5.84
N ASN A 207 24.30 -2.12 -7.02
CA ASN A 207 24.61 -3.53 -7.23
C ASN A 207 26.09 -3.81 -6.88
N ILE A 208 26.32 -4.66 -5.88
CA ILE A 208 27.65 -5.01 -5.36
C ILE A 208 27.84 -6.53 -5.44
N THR A 209 29.08 -6.97 -5.72
CA THR A 209 29.47 -8.39 -5.61
C THR A 209 30.65 -8.51 -4.66
N HIS A 210 30.60 -9.49 -3.74
CA HIS A 210 31.68 -9.80 -2.81
C HIS A 210 31.93 -11.31 -2.68
N GLN A 211 33.12 -11.73 -2.25
CA GLN A 211 33.47 -13.13 -1.99
C GLN A 211 34.18 -13.29 -0.65
N TYR A 212 33.65 -14.17 0.20
CA TYR A 212 34.26 -14.50 1.49
C TYR A 212 35.21 -15.69 1.36
N THR A 213 36.45 -15.54 1.82
CA THR A 213 37.53 -16.53 1.66
C THR A 213 37.68 -17.49 2.84
N ALA A 214 37.01 -17.22 3.96
CA ALA A 214 37.04 -18.05 5.16
C ALA A 214 35.61 -18.34 5.68
N PRO A 215 35.37 -19.49 6.34
CA PRO A 215 34.10 -19.78 6.98
C PRO A 215 33.93 -18.96 8.26
N GLY A 216 32.69 -18.61 8.60
CA GLY A 216 32.39 -17.85 9.82
C GLY A 216 31.12 -17.00 9.74
N PHE A 217 30.87 -16.26 10.81
CA PHE A 217 29.85 -15.22 10.86
C PHE A 217 30.49 -13.87 10.54
N TYR A 218 29.89 -13.15 9.59
CA TYR A 218 30.34 -11.83 9.16
C TYR A 218 29.23 -10.80 9.40
N VAL A 219 29.64 -9.63 9.85
CA VAL A 219 28.75 -8.49 10.07
C VAL A 219 28.84 -7.59 8.83
N LEU A 220 27.89 -7.74 7.91
CA LEU A 220 27.74 -6.81 6.80
C LEU A 220 27.08 -5.54 7.34
N ASN A 221 27.79 -4.42 7.26
CA ASN A 221 27.27 -3.10 7.59
C ASN A 221 27.12 -2.28 6.30
N PHE A 222 25.88 -1.93 5.96
CA PHE A 222 25.57 -1.05 4.83
C PHE A 222 25.20 0.33 5.36
N THR A 223 25.95 1.34 4.92
CA THR A 223 25.86 2.71 5.42
C THR A 223 25.52 3.66 4.28
N ILE A 224 24.61 4.60 4.56
CA ILE A 224 24.35 5.76 3.73
C ILE A 224 24.89 7.00 4.43
N ILE A 225 25.56 7.84 3.64
CA ILE A 225 25.94 9.19 4.05
C ILE A 225 25.08 10.18 3.28
N THR A 226 24.38 11.06 3.99
CA THR A 226 23.72 12.24 3.42
C THR A 226 24.46 13.50 3.83
N TYR A 227 24.33 14.55 3.04
CA TYR A 227 25.05 15.80 3.25
C TYR A 227 24.26 17.00 2.74
N ASN A 228 24.59 18.18 3.25
CA ASN A 228 24.07 19.43 2.70
C ASN A 228 24.84 19.84 1.43
N GLU A 229 24.16 19.81 0.28
CA GLU A 229 24.70 20.12 -1.04
C GLU A 229 25.29 21.51 -1.14
N SER A 230 24.75 22.48 -0.40
CA SER A 230 25.23 23.87 -0.46
C SER A 230 26.72 24.00 -0.08
N LEU A 231 27.24 23.05 0.70
CA LEU A 231 28.66 23.01 1.09
C LEU A 231 29.59 22.50 -0.02
N PHE A 232 29.07 21.74 -0.98
CA PHE A 232 29.89 21.08 -2.02
C PHE A 232 29.36 21.29 -3.44
N MET A 233 28.42 22.23 -3.65
CA MET A 233 27.77 22.49 -4.94
C MET A 233 28.76 22.69 -6.10
N SER A 234 29.89 23.36 -5.84
CA SER A 234 30.95 23.60 -6.84
C SER A 234 31.79 22.36 -7.19
N HIS A 235 31.59 21.26 -6.46
CA HIS A 235 32.33 19.99 -6.61
C HIS A 235 31.45 18.86 -7.15
N ILE A 236 30.15 19.10 -7.35
CA ILE A 236 29.23 18.15 -7.98
C ILE A 236 29.57 18.02 -9.47
N VAL A 237 29.71 16.78 -9.94
CA VAL A 237 30.07 16.44 -11.33
C VAL A 237 28.84 15.89 -12.04
N ASN A 238 28.69 16.21 -13.34
CA ASN A 238 27.61 15.71 -14.18
C ASN A 238 28.15 14.56 -15.07
N ALA A 239 27.55 13.37 -14.94
CA ALA A 239 27.90 12.21 -15.75
C ALA A 239 27.21 12.22 -17.14
N SER A 240 26.04 12.85 -17.23
CA SER A 240 25.23 12.99 -18.47
C SER A 240 24.57 14.38 -18.53
N ALA A 241 23.46 14.59 -19.23
CA ALA A 241 22.75 15.86 -19.14
C ALA A 241 21.92 15.98 -17.84
N THR A 242 21.68 14.86 -17.16
CA THR A 242 20.64 14.73 -16.12
C THR A 242 21.09 13.98 -14.86
N GLU A 243 22.35 13.51 -14.79
CA GLU A 243 22.88 12.68 -13.68
C GLU A 243 24.01 13.37 -12.92
N GLN A 244 23.78 13.69 -11.65
CA GLN A 244 24.73 14.44 -10.80
C GLN A 244 25.24 13.61 -9.61
N TYR A 245 26.51 13.78 -9.21
CA TYR A 245 27.10 13.11 -8.04
C TYR A 245 28.32 13.83 -7.44
N LEU A 246 28.67 13.51 -6.18
CA LEU A 246 29.89 13.99 -5.51
C LEU A 246 31.00 12.90 -5.53
N PRO A 247 32.22 13.18 -6.04
CA PRO A 247 33.28 12.17 -6.14
C PRO A 247 33.79 11.66 -4.78
N VAL A 248 34.15 10.36 -4.72
CA VAL A 248 34.64 9.67 -3.49
C VAL A 248 35.85 10.35 -2.82
N THR A 249 36.65 11.12 -3.56
CA THR A 249 37.76 11.90 -3.00
C THR A 249 37.32 12.91 -1.94
N TYR A 250 36.05 13.32 -1.92
CA TYR A 250 35.46 14.24 -0.95
C TYR A 250 34.83 13.54 0.27
N LEU A 251 34.86 12.21 0.35
CA LEU A 251 34.26 11.46 1.47
C LEU A 251 34.74 11.97 2.84
N ASN A 252 36.06 12.10 3.02
CA ASN A 252 36.63 12.58 4.28
C ASN A 252 36.24 14.03 4.59
N SER A 253 36.06 14.87 3.56
CA SER A 253 35.61 16.25 3.72
C SER A 253 34.14 16.31 4.15
N VAL A 254 33.28 15.44 3.61
CA VAL A 254 31.89 15.30 4.04
C VAL A 254 31.81 14.82 5.49
N LEU A 255 32.55 13.77 5.84
CA LEU A 255 32.58 13.23 7.21
C LEU A 255 33.19 14.19 8.24
N ALA A 256 34.07 15.10 7.81
CA ALA A 256 34.61 16.16 8.66
C ALA A 256 33.66 17.37 8.83
N SER A 257 32.68 17.54 7.94
CA SER A 257 31.67 18.60 8.03
C SER A 257 30.67 18.29 9.16
N PRO A 258 30.12 19.28 9.87
CA PRO A 258 29.01 19.04 10.79
C PRO A 258 27.66 18.84 10.09
N GLN A 259 27.54 19.07 8.77
CA GLN A 259 26.30 18.95 8.01
C GLN A 259 26.26 17.66 7.18
N HIS A 260 26.34 16.54 7.88
CA HIS A 260 26.15 15.21 7.30
C HIS A 260 25.39 14.31 8.28
N HIS A 261 24.73 13.29 7.75
CA HIS A 261 24.20 12.18 8.56
C HIS A 261 24.79 10.87 8.08
N VAL A 262 25.05 9.97 9.04
CA VAL A 262 25.54 8.61 8.79
C VAL A 262 24.54 7.64 9.39
N VAL A 263 23.98 6.79 8.55
CA VAL A 263 22.92 5.86 8.93
C VAL A 263 23.28 4.48 8.42
N SER A 264 23.09 3.46 9.24
CA SER A 264 23.60 2.12 8.96
C SER A 264 22.57 1.04 9.27
N VAL A 265 22.58 -0.02 8.46
CA VAL A 265 21.83 -1.27 8.69
C VAL A 265 22.77 -2.45 8.66
N ILE A 266 22.54 -3.40 9.56
CA ILE A 266 23.34 -4.64 9.66
C ILE A 266 22.61 -5.82 9.02
N LYS A 267 23.38 -6.69 8.36
CA LYS A 267 23.01 -8.08 8.11
C LYS A 267 24.08 -9.03 8.60
N THR A 268 23.68 -10.08 9.30
CA THR A 268 24.58 -11.20 9.56
C THR A 268 24.65 -12.12 8.34
N ILE A 269 25.87 -12.40 7.87
CA ILE A 269 26.16 -13.39 6.85
C ILE A 269 26.80 -14.60 7.50
N TYR A 270 26.39 -15.79 7.07
CA TYR A 270 27.05 -17.03 7.47
C TYR A 270 27.73 -17.69 6.28
N VAL A 271 29.04 -17.94 6.39
CA VAL A 271 29.83 -18.66 5.38
C VAL A 271 30.16 -20.04 5.90
N ALA A 272 29.57 -21.06 5.28
CA ALA A 272 29.70 -22.45 5.68
C ALA A 272 31.05 -23.04 5.24
N ALA A 273 31.71 -23.79 6.14
CA ALA A 273 32.85 -24.61 5.77
C ALA A 273 32.43 -25.76 4.83
N GLN A 274 33.39 -26.36 4.13
CA GLN A 274 33.10 -27.52 3.27
C GLN A 274 32.39 -28.63 4.06
N ASN A 275 31.28 -29.13 3.51
CA ASN A 275 30.40 -30.17 4.08
C ASN A 275 29.57 -29.76 5.32
N GLN A 276 29.54 -28.48 5.67
CA GLN A 276 28.72 -27.98 6.77
C GLN A 276 27.32 -27.59 6.26
N LYS A 277 26.27 -28.16 6.85
CA LYS A 277 24.88 -27.80 6.52
C LYS A 277 24.44 -26.62 7.38
N ALA A 278 24.00 -25.55 6.73
CA ALA A 278 23.42 -24.37 7.38
C ALA A 278 22.10 -23.98 6.73
N GLY A 279 21.22 -23.37 7.51
CA GLY A 279 19.91 -22.92 7.07
C GLY A 279 19.28 -21.97 8.09
N ILE A 280 18.25 -21.24 7.68
CA ILE A 280 17.48 -20.38 8.58
C ILE A 280 16.40 -21.23 9.24
N LEU A 281 16.15 -21.01 10.54
CA LEU A 281 15.07 -21.64 11.26
C LEU A 281 13.75 -21.32 10.56
N LYS A 282 13.13 -22.37 10.07
CA LYS A 282 11.78 -22.39 9.58
C LYS A 282 10.94 -23.13 10.63
N GLY A 283 9.78 -22.59 11.02
CA GLY A 283 8.94 -23.12 12.10
C GLY A 283 8.41 -24.55 11.85
N PRO A 284 7.29 -24.96 12.47
CA PRO A 284 6.55 -26.11 12.00
C PRO A 284 6.08 -25.83 10.57
N GLY A 285 6.67 -26.53 9.59
CA GLY A 285 6.56 -26.12 8.19
C GLY A 285 7.63 -25.09 7.83
N ASN A 286 7.98 -24.98 6.56
CA ASN A 286 9.14 -24.22 6.09
C ASN A 286 9.02 -22.66 6.23
N VAL A 287 8.45 -22.12 7.32
CA VAL A 287 8.05 -20.72 7.56
C VAL A 287 9.08 -19.92 8.36
N PRO A 288 9.74 -18.90 7.78
CA PRO A 288 10.59 -17.94 8.50
C PRO A 288 9.77 -16.99 9.40
N ASN A 289 10.35 -16.58 10.54
CA ASN A 289 9.75 -15.62 11.49
C ASN A 289 8.24 -15.87 11.76
N PRO A 290 7.85 -17.03 12.33
CA PRO A 290 6.45 -17.47 12.35
C PRO A 290 5.48 -16.55 13.12
N ASN A 291 6.00 -15.62 13.94
CA ASN A 291 5.19 -14.68 14.74
C ASN A 291 5.14 -13.25 14.17
N VAL A 292 5.73 -13.02 12.99
CA VAL A 292 5.81 -11.70 12.35
C VAL A 292 5.40 -11.85 10.89
N ILE A 293 4.50 -10.98 10.41
CA ILE A 293 4.25 -10.75 9.00
C ILE A 293 5.20 -9.64 8.54
N GLN A 294 6.11 -9.96 7.63
CA GLN A 294 7.01 -9.00 7.00
C GLN A 294 6.35 -8.47 5.72
N VAL A 295 6.14 -7.16 5.63
CA VAL A 295 5.47 -6.52 4.50
C VAL A 295 6.42 -5.51 3.87
N VAL A 296 6.50 -5.52 2.55
CA VAL A 296 7.26 -4.54 1.78
C VAL A 296 6.37 -3.94 0.71
N GLU A 297 6.28 -2.62 0.69
CA GLU A 297 5.36 -1.91 -0.20
C GLU A 297 6.12 -0.89 -1.03
N VAL A 298 5.85 -0.89 -2.33
CA VAL A 298 6.41 0.11 -3.23
C VAL A 298 5.52 1.35 -3.21
N VAL A 299 5.86 2.32 -2.37
CA VAL A 299 5.09 3.57 -2.21
C VAL A 299 6.02 4.79 -2.09
N PRO A 300 5.56 5.99 -2.49
CA PRO A 300 6.41 7.18 -2.53
C PRO A 300 6.78 7.73 -1.15
N ALA A 301 6.04 7.40 -0.09
CA ALA A 301 6.28 7.75 1.31
C ALA A 301 5.38 6.91 2.23
N GLY A 302 5.53 7.08 3.54
CA GLY A 302 4.66 6.52 4.57
C GLY A 302 3.45 7.41 4.91
N PRO A 303 2.67 7.03 5.93
CA PRO A 303 1.43 7.70 6.34
C PRO A 303 1.57 9.19 6.62
N TYR A 304 0.63 9.98 6.10
CA TYR A 304 0.55 11.41 6.35
C TYR A 304 0.09 11.71 7.80
N SER A 305 -0.84 10.89 8.30
CA SER A 305 -1.32 10.89 9.68
C SER A 305 -1.89 9.53 10.10
N PHE A 306 -1.97 9.28 11.41
CA PHE A 306 -2.76 8.18 11.99
C PHE A 306 -4.11 8.62 12.53
N ASP A 307 -4.46 9.89 12.35
CA ASP A 307 -5.71 10.44 12.82
C ASP A 307 -6.79 10.27 11.73
N PRO A 308 -7.82 9.42 11.97
CA PRO A 308 -8.85 9.13 10.97
C PRO A 308 -9.63 10.37 10.52
N GLN A 309 -9.68 11.45 11.31
CA GLN A 309 -10.43 12.67 10.93
C GLN A 309 -9.62 13.68 10.12
N ILE A 310 -8.32 13.48 9.90
CA ILE A 310 -7.51 14.40 9.06
C ILE A 310 -6.75 13.69 7.94
N ASP A 311 -6.50 12.39 8.08
CA ASP A 311 -5.86 11.61 7.03
C ASP A 311 -6.81 11.38 5.86
N TYR A 312 -6.30 11.54 4.63
CA TYR A 312 -7.06 11.29 3.42
C TYR A 312 -6.15 10.75 2.30
N GLU A 313 -5.42 9.69 2.62
CA GLU A 313 -4.55 8.97 1.68
C GLU A 313 -4.50 7.45 1.98
N THR A 314 -4.00 6.65 1.03
CA THR A 314 -4.09 5.17 1.08
C THR A 314 -3.15 4.52 2.10
N VAL A 315 -1.92 5.01 2.21
CA VAL A 315 -0.90 4.45 3.12
C VAL A 315 -1.32 4.64 4.59
N GLY A 316 -1.87 5.81 4.92
CA GLY A 316 -2.45 6.11 6.23
C GLY A 316 -3.72 5.32 6.49
N TYR A 317 -4.58 5.16 5.47
CA TYR A 317 -5.80 4.36 5.56
C TYR A 317 -5.52 2.91 5.98
N GLU A 318 -4.50 2.25 5.42
CA GLU A 318 -4.13 0.89 5.82
C GLU A 318 -3.92 0.78 7.33
N ILE A 319 -3.15 1.71 7.90
CA ILE A 319 -2.84 1.71 9.32
C ILE A 319 -4.09 2.02 10.14
N ILE A 320 -4.86 3.02 9.70
CA ILE A 320 -6.09 3.44 10.38
C ILE A 320 -7.11 2.28 10.43
N ALA A 321 -7.30 1.54 9.33
CA ALA A 321 -8.26 0.45 9.25
C ALA A 321 -7.90 -0.77 10.14
N ASN A 322 -6.62 -0.92 10.52
CA ASN A 322 -6.18 -1.95 11.47
C ASN A 322 -6.22 -1.50 12.94
N VAL A 323 -6.10 -0.19 13.19
CA VAL A 323 -5.96 0.38 14.54
C VAL A 323 -7.29 0.89 15.09
N TYR A 324 -8.20 1.32 14.23
CA TYR A 324 -9.50 1.88 14.60
C TYR A 324 -10.64 0.95 14.21
N GLU A 325 -11.74 1.02 14.96
CA GLU A 325 -13.01 0.42 14.55
C GLU A 325 -13.99 1.52 14.15
N THR A 326 -14.86 1.19 13.19
CA THR A 326 -16.04 1.96 12.81
C THR A 326 -17.31 1.38 13.47
N LEU A 327 -18.47 1.99 13.24
CA LEU A 327 -19.74 1.45 13.73
C LEU A 327 -20.07 0.09 13.09
N ILE A 328 -19.81 -0.05 11.80
CA ILE A 328 -20.08 -1.24 10.98
C ILE A 328 -18.93 -1.41 9.97
N ALA A 329 -18.74 -2.61 9.43
CA ALA A 329 -17.76 -2.88 8.38
C ALA A 329 -18.41 -3.60 7.20
N TYR A 330 -17.75 -3.58 6.05
CA TYR A 330 -18.14 -4.41 4.90
C TYR A 330 -18.06 -5.90 5.24
N ASN A 331 -19.00 -6.68 4.71
CA ASN A 331 -19.01 -8.12 4.88
C ASN A 331 -18.14 -8.78 3.78
N GLY A 332 -16.82 -8.86 4.03
CA GLY A 332 -15.85 -9.36 3.05
C GLY A 332 -15.90 -8.52 1.77
N SER A 333 -16.04 -9.19 0.62
CA SER A 333 -16.04 -8.54 -0.71
C SER A 333 -17.36 -7.90 -1.12
N SER A 334 -18.37 -7.95 -0.25
CA SER A 334 -19.67 -7.38 -0.56
C SER A 334 -19.63 -5.86 -0.57
N THR A 335 -20.04 -5.26 -1.69
CA THR A 335 -20.23 -3.80 -1.83
C THR A 335 -21.48 -3.28 -1.14
N SER A 336 -22.40 -4.15 -0.70
CA SER A 336 -23.74 -3.73 -0.22
C SER A 336 -24.20 -4.41 1.07
N GLN A 337 -23.39 -5.31 1.64
CA GLN A 337 -23.71 -6.01 2.89
C GLN A 337 -22.70 -5.64 3.96
N PHE A 338 -23.21 -5.38 5.17
CA PHE A 338 -22.42 -4.92 6.29
C PHE A 338 -22.54 -5.86 7.48
N VAL A 339 -21.53 -5.84 8.34
CA VAL A 339 -21.50 -6.52 9.64
C VAL A 339 -21.39 -5.50 10.78
N PRO A 340 -22.00 -5.77 11.94
CA PRO A 340 -21.81 -4.92 13.12
C PRO A 340 -20.37 -5.00 13.64
N VAL A 341 -19.77 -3.86 13.99
CA VAL A 341 -18.44 -3.77 14.63
C VAL A 341 -18.57 -3.16 16.02
N VAL A 342 -18.51 -1.84 16.15
CA VAL A 342 -18.82 -1.17 17.44
C VAL A 342 -20.32 -1.16 17.70
N ALA A 343 -21.13 -1.05 16.65
CA ALA A 343 -22.58 -1.17 16.75
C ALA A 343 -22.98 -2.62 17.09
N LYS A 344 -24.11 -2.78 17.80
CA LYS A 344 -24.70 -4.07 18.16
C LYS A 344 -25.32 -4.78 16.96
N GLN A 345 -25.84 -4.03 16.01
CA GLN A 345 -26.49 -4.52 14.79
C GLN A 345 -26.46 -3.42 13.72
N VAL A 346 -26.49 -3.83 12.45
CA VAL A 346 -26.56 -2.89 11.31
C VAL A 346 -27.98 -2.29 11.24
N PRO A 347 -28.13 -0.97 11.11
CA PRO A 347 -29.44 -0.36 10.93
C PRO A 347 -30.15 -0.82 9.64
N SER A 348 -31.46 -1.02 9.72
CA SER A 348 -32.31 -1.28 8.55
C SER A 348 -33.71 -0.72 8.75
N LEU A 349 -34.47 -0.57 7.67
CA LEU A 349 -35.91 -0.31 7.76
C LEU A 349 -36.62 -1.45 8.50
N SER A 350 -36.22 -2.70 8.26
CA SER A 350 -36.85 -3.88 8.84
C SER A 350 -36.70 -4.00 10.36
N ASN A 351 -35.58 -3.52 10.92
CA ASN A 351 -35.36 -3.51 12.38
C ASN A 351 -35.73 -2.17 13.03
N GLY A 352 -36.33 -1.24 12.27
CA GLY A 352 -36.80 0.06 12.76
C GLY A 352 -35.70 1.05 13.14
N LEU A 353 -34.43 0.75 12.81
CA LEU A 353 -33.30 1.62 13.11
C LEU A 353 -33.02 2.65 12.01
N ILE A 354 -33.60 2.46 10.83
CA ILE A 354 -33.74 3.49 9.81
C ILE A 354 -35.20 3.96 9.83
N SER A 355 -35.44 5.27 9.92
CA SER A 355 -36.80 5.81 9.86
C SER A 355 -37.43 5.60 8.48
N PRO A 356 -38.78 5.49 8.36
CA PRO A 356 -39.44 5.23 7.08
C PRO A 356 -39.18 6.26 5.96
N ASP A 357 -38.82 7.49 6.34
CA ASP A 357 -38.43 8.57 5.42
C ASP A 357 -36.94 8.52 5.01
N GLY A 358 -36.15 7.62 5.60
CA GLY A 358 -34.71 7.50 5.34
C GLY A 358 -33.87 8.64 5.91
N LEU A 359 -34.39 9.44 6.84
CA LEU A 359 -33.68 10.60 7.38
C LEU A 359 -32.97 10.34 8.71
N ASN A 360 -33.31 9.27 9.43
CA ASN A 360 -32.74 8.97 10.75
C ASN A 360 -32.15 7.57 10.78
N TYR A 361 -30.88 7.45 11.16
CA TYR A 361 -30.15 6.19 11.32
C TYR A 361 -29.66 6.05 12.75
N THR A 362 -30.21 5.08 13.50
CA THR A 362 -29.88 4.85 14.91
C THR A 362 -29.00 3.63 15.09
N PHE A 363 -27.87 3.79 15.79
CA PHE A 363 -26.95 2.71 16.16
C PHE A 363 -26.92 2.55 17.67
N TYR A 364 -26.94 1.30 18.15
CA TYR A 364 -26.72 0.97 19.55
C TYR A 364 -25.30 0.44 19.72
N ILE A 365 -24.53 0.96 20.67
CA ILE A 365 -23.14 0.55 20.93
C ILE A 365 -23.11 -0.77 21.70
N ARG A 366 -22.18 -1.66 21.36
CA ARG A 366 -21.98 -2.91 22.10
C ARG A 366 -21.49 -2.62 23.53
N PRO A 367 -21.93 -3.39 24.54
CA PRO A 367 -21.45 -3.21 25.91
C PRO A 367 -20.01 -3.73 26.07
N ASN A 368 -19.30 -3.17 27.06
CA ASN A 368 -17.98 -3.62 27.52
C ASN A 368 -16.85 -3.55 26.47
N LEU A 369 -16.96 -2.63 25.51
CA LEU A 369 -15.87 -2.30 24.61
C LEU A 369 -14.81 -1.44 25.30
N THR A 370 -13.56 -1.57 24.86
CA THR A 370 -12.41 -0.85 25.42
C THR A 370 -11.44 -0.46 24.30
N PHE A 371 -10.81 0.70 24.44
CA PHE A 371 -9.69 1.14 23.61
C PHE A 371 -8.39 0.39 23.96
N ALA A 372 -7.34 0.57 23.15
CA ALA A 372 -6.06 -0.11 23.34
C ALA A 372 -5.40 0.17 24.71
N ASN A 373 -5.60 1.36 25.28
CA ASN A 373 -5.15 1.73 26.64
C ASN A 373 -6.02 1.15 27.78
N GLY A 374 -7.12 0.46 27.46
CA GLY A 374 -8.06 -0.10 28.41
C GLY A 374 -9.18 0.85 28.87
N ASP A 375 -9.23 2.09 28.38
CA ASP A 375 -10.35 3.00 28.66
C ASP A 375 -11.64 2.45 28.02
N PRO A 376 -12.81 2.60 28.69
CA PRO A 376 -14.07 2.13 28.15
C PRO A 376 -14.48 2.92 26.91
N LEU A 377 -14.88 2.22 25.84
CA LEU A 377 -15.49 2.86 24.67
C LEU A 377 -16.98 3.04 24.92
N THR A 378 -17.42 4.30 24.88
CA THR A 378 -18.82 4.69 25.09
C THR A 378 -19.41 5.39 23.87
N VAL A 379 -20.72 5.55 23.85
CA VAL A 379 -21.39 6.34 22.81
C VAL A 379 -20.91 7.80 22.75
N TYR A 380 -20.36 8.34 23.85
CA TYR A 380 -19.83 9.70 23.85
C TYR A 380 -18.56 9.81 23.00
N ASP A 381 -17.68 8.79 23.02
CA ASP A 381 -16.48 8.74 22.18
C ASP A 381 -16.85 8.68 20.69
N VAL A 382 -17.87 7.87 20.36
CA VAL A 382 -18.46 7.82 19.02
C VAL A 382 -18.98 9.20 18.62
N TYR A 383 -19.81 9.82 19.45
CA TYR A 383 -20.36 11.15 19.18
C TYR A 383 -19.26 12.18 18.92
N MET A 384 -18.24 12.24 19.78
CA MET A 384 -17.15 13.21 19.64
C MET A 384 -16.28 12.95 18.41
N SER A 385 -16.08 11.70 17.99
CA SER A 385 -15.34 11.36 16.77
C SER A 385 -16.05 11.91 15.52
N PHE A 386 -17.35 11.68 15.39
CA PHE A 386 -18.13 12.21 14.26
C PHE A 386 -18.34 13.73 14.32
N VAL A 387 -18.49 14.32 15.51
CA VAL A 387 -18.50 15.79 15.66
C VAL A 387 -17.19 16.36 15.14
N ARG A 388 -16.06 15.72 15.45
CA ARG A 388 -14.74 16.18 15.03
C ARG A 388 -14.57 16.13 13.51
N ALA A 389 -14.98 15.03 12.88
CA ALA A 389 -15.06 14.91 11.43
C ALA A 389 -15.84 16.08 10.80
N LEU A 390 -17.06 16.34 11.26
CA LEU A 390 -17.89 17.43 10.73
C LEU A 390 -17.32 18.84 10.95
N LEU A 391 -16.41 19.03 11.92
CA LEU A 391 -15.73 20.30 12.17
C LEU A 391 -14.48 20.50 11.30
N PHE A 392 -14.00 19.47 10.62
CA PHE A 392 -12.80 19.49 9.80
C PHE A 392 -13.08 19.50 8.29
N VAL A 393 -14.36 19.42 7.87
CA VAL A 393 -14.73 19.39 6.44
C VAL A 393 -14.19 20.56 5.60
N GLN A 394 -13.97 21.76 6.17
CA GLN A 394 -13.35 22.89 5.45
C GLN A 394 -11.83 22.98 5.65
N GLY A 395 -11.19 21.94 6.19
CA GLY A 395 -9.76 21.88 6.47
C GLY A 395 -8.90 21.93 5.20
N SER A 396 -7.63 22.31 5.39
CA SER A 396 -6.61 22.35 4.33
C SER A 396 -5.33 21.62 4.77
N PRO A 397 -4.88 20.57 4.05
CA PRO A 397 -5.50 19.97 2.87
C PRO A 397 -6.87 19.36 3.20
N GLY A 398 -7.69 19.12 2.17
CA GLY A 398 -9.04 18.58 2.36
C GLY A 398 -9.00 17.20 3.03
N THR A 399 -9.92 16.96 3.95
CA THR A 399 -10.05 15.71 4.71
C THR A 399 -11.18 14.84 4.16
N GLY A 400 -11.20 13.54 4.46
CA GLY A 400 -12.29 12.63 4.06
C GLY A 400 -13.66 12.95 4.68
N ASP A 401 -13.74 13.93 5.58
CA ASP A 401 -14.98 14.24 6.31
C ASP A 401 -16.08 14.84 5.44
N TRP A 402 -15.74 15.31 4.24
CA TRP A 402 -16.73 15.78 3.25
C TRP A 402 -17.77 14.71 2.94
N ILE A 403 -17.38 13.42 2.99
CA ILE A 403 -18.23 12.28 2.72
C ILE A 403 -19.38 12.20 3.76
N LEU A 404 -19.10 12.49 5.02
CA LEU A 404 -20.12 12.54 6.08
C LEU A 404 -20.91 13.84 6.02
N ALA A 405 -20.23 14.96 5.78
CA ALA A 405 -20.82 16.27 5.78
C ALA A 405 -21.83 16.49 4.65
N GLN A 406 -21.68 15.79 3.50
CA GLN A 406 -22.56 15.93 2.34
C GLN A 406 -24.05 15.76 2.66
N ASP A 407 -24.37 14.86 3.60
CA ASP A 407 -25.75 14.58 4.04
C ASP A 407 -26.07 15.09 5.44
N LEU A 408 -25.04 15.39 6.23
CA LEU A 408 -25.20 15.84 7.62
C LEU A 408 -25.09 17.35 7.80
N LEU A 409 -24.53 18.11 6.86
CA LEU A 409 -24.40 19.57 6.97
C LEU A 409 -24.98 20.29 5.75
N PRO A 410 -25.56 21.49 5.93
CA PRO A 410 -26.05 22.28 4.80
C PRO A 410 -24.94 22.52 3.77
N GLY A 411 -25.25 22.25 2.49
CA GLY A 411 -24.31 22.36 1.36
C GLY A 411 -23.00 21.59 1.58
N GLY A 412 -23.08 20.42 2.22
CA GLY A 412 -21.91 19.58 2.49
C GLY A 412 -20.90 20.18 3.45
N GLY A 413 -21.30 21.19 4.23
CA GLY A 413 -20.39 21.95 5.09
C GLY A 413 -19.72 23.13 4.39
N PHE A 414 -19.90 23.35 3.08
CA PHE A 414 -19.25 24.43 2.32
C PHE A 414 -20.12 25.68 2.12
N VAL A 415 -21.28 25.77 2.77
CA VAL A 415 -22.12 26.98 2.70
C VAL A 415 -21.34 28.19 3.21
N PRO A 416 -21.27 29.30 2.44
CA PRO A 416 -20.57 30.51 2.86
C PRO A 416 -21.00 30.96 4.26
N GLY A 417 -20.03 31.20 5.13
CA GLY A 417 -20.24 31.70 6.48
C GLY A 417 -20.54 30.65 7.55
N LEU A 418 -20.63 29.35 7.23
CA LEU A 418 -20.85 28.29 8.23
C LEU A 418 -19.81 28.37 9.38
N TYR A 419 -18.55 28.61 9.06
CA TYR A 419 -17.43 28.73 10.02
C TYR A 419 -17.19 30.17 10.50
N THR A 420 -18.18 31.07 10.34
CA THR A 420 -18.09 32.43 10.89
C THR A 420 -19.15 32.69 11.97
N ASN A 421 -20.16 31.82 12.05
CA ASN A 421 -21.26 31.92 13.01
C ASN A 421 -21.29 30.66 13.89
N GLY A 422 -20.62 30.74 15.05
CA GLY A 422 -20.54 29.62 15.99
C GLY A 422 -21.90 29.08 16.46
N THR A 423 -22.93 29.92 16.51
CA THR A 423 -24.29 29.50 16.89
C THR A 423 -24.92 28.62 15.81
N ALA A 424 -24.81 29.02 14.54
CA ALA A 424 -25.31 28.24 13.41
C ALA A 424 -24.54 26.92 13.27
N LEU A 425 -23.20 26.97 13.41
CA LEU A 425 -22.37 25.77 13.42
C LEU A 425 -22.80 24.80 14.52
N TYR A 426 -22.93 25.28 15.76
CA TYR A 426 -23.38 24.46 16.89
C TYR A 426 -24.75 23.82 16.64
N GLN A 427 -25.72 24.61 16.18
CA GLN A 427 -27.06 24.11 15.84
C GLN A 427 -27.01 23.02 14.76
N ASN A 428 -26.22 23.23 13.69
CA ASN A 428 -26.08 22.26 12.62
C ASN A 428 -25.44 20.95 13.10
N ILE A 429 -24.39 21.03 13.91
CA ILE A 429 -23.70 19.85 14.49
C ILE A 429 -24.65 19.08 15.43
N THR A 430 -25.29 19.76 16.38
CA THR A 430 -26.20 19.09 17.34
C THR A 430 -27.51 18.62 16.73
N ARG A 431 -27.91 19.17 15.58
CA ARG A 431 -29.02 18.64 14.78
C ARG A 431 -28.58 17.40 14.02
N ALA A 432 -27.40 17.43 13.40
CA ALA A 432 -26.90 16.36 12.56
C ALA A 432 -26.74 15.04 13.33
N ILE A 433 -26.34 15.11 14.60
CA ILE A 433 -26.05 13.93 15.42
C ILE A 433 -26.60 14.13 16.83
N THR A 434 -27.39 13.16 17.29
CA THR A 434 -27.81 13.07 18.69
C THR A 434 -27.31 11.78 19.32
N TYR A 435 -27.13 11.76 20.64
CA TYR A 435 -26.72 10.57 21.37
C TYR A 435 -27.44 10.44 22.72
N ASN A 436 -27.48 9.23 23.27
CA ASN A 436 -28.12 8.92 24.55
C ASN A 436 -27.24 7.98 25.38
N ASN A 437 -26.70 8.49 26.48
CA ASN A 437 -25.81 7.75 27.38
C ASN A 437 -26.49 6.57 28.08
N GLN A 438 -27.78 6.68 28.42
CA GLN A 438 -28.49 5.62 29.15
C GLN A 438 -28.71 4.39 28.27
N THR A 439 -29.02 4.60 26.99
CA THR A 439 -29.26 3.53 26.02
C THR A 439 -28.02 3.16 25.22
N GLN A 440 -26.92 3.91 25.37
CA GLN A 440 -25.71 3.81 24.55
C GLN A 440 -26.06 3.84 23.04
N SER A 441 -26.82 4.84 22.61
CA SER A 441 -27.25 4.98 21.22
C SER A 441 -26.89 6.32 20.60
N ILE A 442 -26.59 6.32 19.31
CA ILE A 442 -26.29 7.48 18.48
C ILE A 442 -27.25 7.49 17.28
N THR A 443 -27.80 8.65 16.94
CA THR A 443 -28.68 8.83 15.78
C THR A 443 -28.13 9.91 14.87
N PHE A 444 -27.97 9.59 13.59
CA PHE A 444 -27.62 10.52 12.52
C PHE A 444 -28.90 11.03 11.85
N HIS A 445 -28.97 12.34 11.65
CA HIS A 445 -30.13 13.05 11.11
C HIS A 445 -29.76 13.71 9.77
N LEU A 446 -30.02 13.00 8.69
CA LEU A 446 -29.68 13.42 7.34
C LEU A 446 -30.60 14.57 6.88
N LEU A 447 -30.08 15.43 6.01
CA LEU A 447 -30.82 16.53 5.40
C LEU A 447 -31.69 16.09 4.22
N LYS A 448 -31.33 14.96 3.60
CA LYS A 448 -32.05 14.29 2.54
C LYS A 448 -31.87 12.77 2.69
N PRO A 449 -32.78 11.95 2.16
CA PRO A 449 -32.56 10.51 2.14
C PRO A 449 -31.39 10.19 1.21
N ASP A 450 -30.45 9.37 1.69
CA ASP A 450 -29.34 8.86 0.91
C ASP A 450 -29.21 7.33 1.08
N PRO A 451 -29.36 6.54 0.01
CA PRO A 451 -29.14 5.10 0.06
C PRO A 451 -27.67 4.70 0.30
N ALA A 452 -26.71 5.61 0.10
CA ALA A 452 -25.29 5.35 0.31
C ALA A 452 -24.82 5.57 1.76
N PHE A 453 -25.66 6.07 2.67
CA PHE A 453 -25.25 6.43 4.03
C PHE A 453 -24.51 5.33 4.80
N LEU A 454 -24.97 4.07 4.72
CA LEU A 454 -24.29 2.95 5.38
C LEU A 454 -22.94 2.59 4.74
N TYR A 455 -22.73 2.94 3.48
CA TYR A 455 -21.51 2.61 2.74
C TYR A 455 -20.35 3.39 3.34
N TYR A 456 -20.43 4.72 3.42
CA TYR A 456 -19.34 5.52 3.96
C TYR A 456 -19.28 5.57 5.49
N ILE A 457 -20.34 5.18 6.22
CA ILE A 457 -20.22 4.95 7.68
C ILE A 457 -19.34 3.73 7.99
N ALA A 458 -19.17 2.82 7.02
CA ALA A 458 -18.27 1.68 7.13
C ALA A 458 -16.81 2.01 6.77
N PHE A 459 -16.54 3.22 6.28
CA PHE A 459 -15.19 3.66 5.88
C PHE A 459 -14.42 4.23 7.08
N ALA A 460 -13.17 3.83 7.26
CA ALA A 460 -12.42 4.17 8.48
C ALA A 460 -11.90 5.62 8.49
N LEU A 461 -11.60 6.21 7.33
CA LEU A 461 -11.31 7.64 7.25
C LEU A 461 -12.62 8.42 7.49
N GLY A 462 -12.55 9.43 8.34
CA GLY A 462 -13.68 10.17 8.89
C GLY A 462 -14.44 9.43 9.99
N ALA A 463 -14.82 8.15 9.78
CA ALA A 463 -15.71 7.42 10.70
C ALA A 463 -15.00 6.57 11.77
N GLY A 464 -13.66 6.49 11.77
CA GLY A 464 -12.89 5.78 12.79
C GLY A 464 -13.08 6.37 14.19
N ILE A 465 -13.39 5.52 15.17
CA ILE A 465 -13.75 5.95 16.53
C ILE A 465 -12.48 6.09 17.40
N VAL A 466 -12.26 7.29 17.93
CA VAL A 466 -11.08 7.64 18.74
C VAL A 466 -11.45 7.78 20.22
N ASP A 467 -10.54 7.40 21.12
CA ASP A 467 -10.67 7.66 22.56
C ASP A 467 -10.68 9.17 22.85
N TYR A 468 -11.85 9.69 23.24
CA TYR A 468 -12.00 11.12 23.49
C TYR A 468 -11.26 11.59 24.74
N LYS A 469 -11.15 10.75 25.76
CA LYS A 469 -10.41 11.07 26.98
C LYS A 469 -8.92 11.18 26.68
N TRP A 470 -8.38 10.28 25.85
CA TRP A 470 -7.01 10.37 25.36
C TRP A 470 -6.79 11.62 24.50
N LEU A 471 -7.71 11.95 23.57
CA LEU A 471 -7.63 13.19 22.79
C LEU A 471 -7.56 14.43 23.69
N ALA A 472 -8.45 14.51 24.68
CA ALA A 472 -8.49 15.62 25.62
C ALA A 472 -7.19 15.73 26.45
N ALA A 473 -6.63 14.61 26.91
CA ALA A 473 -5.38 14.57 27.64
C ALA A 473 -4.17 15.08 26.83
N HIS A 474 -4.24 14.99 25.49
CA HIS A 474 -3.18 15.42 24.58
C HIS A 474 -3.51 16.73 23.86
N GLY A 475 -4.37 17.57 24.45
CA GLY A 475 -4.61 18.94 23.98
C GLY A 475 -5.58 19.08 22.81
N ALA A 476 -6.30 18.01 22.45
CA ALA A 476 -7.32 18.01 21.40
C ALA A 476 -8.76 18.02 21.95
N ASN A 477 -8.98 18.56 23.16
CA ASN A 477 -10.31 18.66 23.78
C ASN A 477 -11.25 19.61 23.02
N ILE A 478 -12.51 19.21 22.87
CA ILE A 478 -13.55 20.03 22.24
C ILE A 478 -14.44 20.65 23.32
N THR A 479 -14.67 21.96 23.25
CA THR A 479 -15.63 22.64 24.12
C THR A 479 -16.99 22.71 23.40
N MET A 480 -18.00 22.01 23.90
CA MET A 480 -19.35 21.94 23.31
C MET A 480 -20.17 23.22 23.55
N THR A 481 -19.70 24.34 23.03
CA THR A 481 -20.40 25.64 22.99
C THR A 481 -20.25 26.27 21.61
N PRO A 482 -21.09 27.25 21.23
CA PRO A 482 -20.95 27.97 19.95
C PRO A 482 -19.53 28.49 19.67
N SER A 483 -18.88 29.14 20.64
CA SER A 483 -17.51 29.63 20.49
C SER A 483 -16.46 28.52 20.54
N GLY A 484 -16.72 27.46 21.30
CA GLY A 484 -15.80 26.32 21.43
C GLY A 484 -15.69 25.50 20.14
N LEU A 485 -16.81 25.20 19.48
CA LEU A 485 -16.79 24.50 18.19
C LEU A 485 -16.13 25.35 17.10
N LEU A 486 -16.49 26.63 17.04
CA LEU A 486 -15.90 27.57 16.09
C LEU A 486 -14.38 27.70 16.28
N TYR A 487 -13.90 27.70 17.52
CA TYR A 487 -12.46 27.70 17.78
C TYR A 487 -11.79 26.40 17.32
N TYR A 488 -12.49 25.27 17.43
CA TYR A 488 -11.93 23.96 17.14
C TYR A 488 -11.74 23.69 15.65
N THR A 489 -12.55 24.31 14.76
CA THR A 489 -12.44 24.10 13.30
C THR A 489 -11.06 24.42 12.74
N ARG A 490 -10.32 25.35 13.36
CA ARG A 490 -8.94 25.69 12.94
C ARG A 490 -7.99 24.50 12.96
N PHE A 491 -8.27 23.48 13.79
CA PHE A 491 -7.45 22.26 13.88
C PHE A 491 -7.68 21.31 12.70
N GLY A 492 -8.59 21.64 11.77
CA GLY A 492 -8.70 21.00 10.46
C GLY A 492 -7.69 21.52 9.44
N ASP A 493 -6.95 22.61 9.74
CA ASP A 493 -5.89 23.12 8.89
C ASP A 493 -4.52 22.57 9.33
N GLU A 494 -3.71 22.12 8.36
CA GLU A 494 -2.42 21.46 8.60
C GLU A 494 -1.49 22.30 9.49
N ILE A 495 -1.46 23.61 9.26
CA ILE A 495 -0.63 24.55 10.04
C ILE A 495 -0.95 24.53 11.54
N ASN A 496 -2.16 24.11 11.91
CA ASN A 496 -2.65 24.06 13.27
C ASN A 496 -2.82 22.64 13.80
N TYR A 497 -2.52 21.58 13.03
CA TYR A 497 -2.73 20.20 13.47
C TYR A 497 -2.10 19.95 14.84
N ASN A 498 -2.80 19.15 15.64
CA ASN A 498 -2.21 18.62 16.85
C ASN A 498 -1.20 17.52 16.45
N ASN A 499 0.09 17.89 16.38
CA ASN A 499 1.14 16.98 15.93
C ASN A 499 1.27 15.70 16.77
N TYR A 500 0.89 15.73 18.06
CA TYR A 500 0.89 14.51 18.86
C TYR A 500 -0.20 13.55 18.36
N VAL A 501 -1.43 14.04 18.19
CA VAL A 501 -2.55 13.24 17.67
C VAL A 501 -2.29 12.80 16.23
N ARG A 502 -1.68 13.65 15.40
CA ARG A 502 -1.34 13.33 14.01
C ARG A 502 -0.48 12.06 13.89
N TYR A 503 0.45 11.85 14.83
CA TYR A 503 1.45 10.78 14.79
C TYR A 503 1.35 9.75 15.91
N ASN A 504 0.24 9.75 16.65
CA ASN A 504 -0.06 8.74 17.66
C ASN A 504 -1.51 8.30 17.51
N ALA A 505 -1.77 7.02 17.76
CA ALA A 505 -3.09 6.45 17.62
C ALA A 505 -3.62 5.90 18.94
N MET A 506 -4.93 6.05 19.16
CA MET A 506 -5.65 5.44 20.28
C MET A 506 -7.04 4.98 19.84
N GLY A 507 -7.06 3.88 19.09
CA GLY A 507 -8.25 3.20 18.62
C GLY A 507 -8.60 1.94 19.42
N SER A 508 -9.73 1.33 19.09
CA SER A 508 -10.21 0.07 19.69
C SER A 508 -9.96 -1.16 18.80
N GLY A 509 -9.32 -0.97 17.64
CA GLY A 509 -9.12 -1.99 16.62
C GLY A 509 -8.27 -3.18 17.03
N PRO A 510 -8.15 -4.19 16.15
CA PRO A 510 -7.42 -5.42 16.43
C PRO A 510 -5.92 -5.23 16.65
N TYR A 511 -5.33 -4.14 16.15
CA TYR A 511 -3.93 -3.80 16.29
C TYR A 511 -3.73 -2.44 16.99
N MET A 512 -2.51 -2.23 17.49
CA MET A 512 -2.01 -0.94 17.98
C MET A 512 -0.62 -0.67 17.41
N ILE A 513 -0.27 0.61 17.28
CA ILE A 513 1.07 1.02 16.81
C ILE A 513 2.08 0.84 17.96
N GLN A 514 3.10 0.02 17.74
CA GLN A 514 4.22 -0.14 18.68
C GLN A 514 5.35 0.86 18.40
N SER A 515 5.66 1.09 17.13
CA SER A 515 6.71 2.03 16.71
C SER A 515 6.48 2.48 15.27
N TYR A 516 6.77 3.74 14.99
CA TYR A 516 6.71 4.35 13.67
C TYR A 516 7.99 5.12 13.38
N LEU A 517 8.49 4.99 12.16
CA LEU A 517 9.53 5.86 11.62
C LEU A 517 8.99 6.52 10.35
N SER A 518 8.86 7.85 10.41
CA SER A 518 8.23 8.67 9.38
C SER A 518 8.71 8.30 7.99
N GLY A 519 7.75 7.94 7.14
CA GLY A 519 7.96 7.65 5.73
C GLY A 519 8.72 6.36 5.40
N GLN A 520 9.02 5.52 6.40
CA GLN A 520 9.90 4.36 6.23
C GLN A 520 9.35 3.03 6.68
N SER A 521 8.89 2.95 7.93
CA SER A 521 8.38 1.69 8.46
C SER A 521 7.52 1.87 9.70
N ILE A 522 6.69 0.87 9.94
CA ILE A 522 5.82 0.81 11.12
C ILE A 522 5.73 -0.62 11.65
N VAL A 523 5.58 -0.74 12.97
CA VAL A 523 5.33 -2.01 13.65
C VAL A 523 3.95 -1.96 14.30
N LEU A 524 3.07 -2.87 13.86
CA LEU A 524 1.78 -3.11 14.49
C LEU A 524 1.87 -4.34 15.39
N VAL A 525 1.26 -4.27 16.57
CA VAL A 525 1.16 -5.39 17.52
C VAL A 525 -0.30 -5.64 17.89
N PRO A 526 -0.68 -6.89 18.22
CA PRO A 526 -2.06 -7.16 18.63
C PRO A 526 -2.50 -6.30 19.81
N ASN A 527 -3.70 -5.74 19.72
CA ASN A 527 -4.33 -5.03 20.82
C ASN A 527 -4.85 -6.05 21.86
N PRO A 528 -4.26 -6.12 23.07
CA PRO A 528 -4.70 -7.09 24.09
C PRO A 528 -6.10 -6.80 24.64
N ASN A 529 -6.62 -5.59 24.42
CA ASN A 529 -7.93 -5.15 24.89
C ASN A 529 -9.04 -5.27 23.82
N PHE A 530 -8.71 -5.67 22.59
CA PHE A 530 -9.68 -5.89 21.52
C PHE A 530 -10.76 -6.91 21.95
N LYS A 531 -12.01 -6.66 21.57
CA LYS A 531 -13.17 -7.47 21.95
C LYS A 531 -13.76 -8.21 20.73
N PRO A 532 -13.40 -9.49 20.52
CA PRO A 532 -13.85 -10.25 19.37
C PRO A 532 -15.37 -10.31 19.20
N ILE A 533 -15.79 -10.48 17.95
CA ILE A 533 -17.18 -10.55 17.50
C ILE A 533 -17.47 -11.96 17.00
N PRO A 534 -18.13 -12.81 17.80
CA PRO A 534 -18.43 -14.19 17.40
C PRO A 534 -19.18 -14.25 16.07
N GLY A 535 -18.68 -15.04 15.14
CA GLY A 535 -19.32 -15.28 13.84
C GLY A 535 -19.08 -14.21 12.77
N VAL A 536 -18.35 -13.14 13.06
CA VAL A 536 -17.92 -12.14 12.06
C VAL A 536 -16.49 -12.47 11.64
N PRO A 537 -16.23 -12.92 10.39
CA PRO A 537 -14.89 -13.23 9.92
C PRO A 537 -13.90 -12.07 10.16
N GLY A 538 -12.67 -12.38 10.52
CA GLY A 538 -11.62 -11.40 10.87
C GLY A 538 -11.76 -10.83 12.28
N TYR A 539 -12.97 -10.39 12.64
CA TYR A 539 -13.25 -9.80 13.96
C TYR A 539 -13.52 -10.85 15.05
N ASN A 540 -13.64 -12.14 14.72
CA ASN A 540 -13.99 -13.22 15.65
C ASN A 540 -12.86 -13.71 16.56
N LYS A 541 -11.66 -13.13 16.48
CA LYS A 541 -10.50 -13.52 17.29
C LYS A 541 -9.59 -12.32 17.57
N VAL A 542 -8.78 -12.40 18.62
CA VAL A 542 -7.66 -11.47 18.80
C VAL A 542 -6.53 -11.92 17.87
N PRO A 543 -5.92 -11.01 17.08
CA PRO A 543 -4.74 -11.34 16.30
C PRO A 543 -3.58 -11.82 17.18
N THR A 544 -2.66 -12.60 16.63
CA THR A 544 -1.52 -13.15 17.38
C THR A 544 -0.16 -12.77 16.77
N LEU A 545 -0.16 -12.27 15.54
CA LEU A 545 1.03 -11.93 14.79
C LEU A 545 1.37 -10.45 14.99
N LYS A 546 2.65 -10.11 15.01
CA LYS A 546 3.09 -8.73 14.76
C LYS A 546 3.14 -8.48 13.25
N VAL A 547 3.03 -7.22 12.85
CA VAL A 547 3.20 -6.80 11.45
C VAL A 547 4.33 -5.78 11.41
N TYR A 548 5.27 -5.97 10.49
CA TYR A 548 6.30 -4.99 10.18
C TYR A 548 6.18 -4.61 8.72
N ILE A 549 5.86 -3.34 8.47
CA ILE A 549 5.66 -2.79 7.13
C ILE A 549 6.84 -1.89 6.81
N GLN A 550 7.42 -2.09 5.63
CA GLN A 550 8.51 -1.28 5.10
C GLN A 550 8.08 -0.65 3.78
N TRP A 551 8.16 0.68 3.71
CA TRP A 551 7.91 1.43 2.49
C TRP A 551 9.22 1.64 1.75
N VAL A 552 9.33 1.05 0.56
CA VAL A 552 10.49 1.17 -0.33
C VAL A 552 10.09 1.96 -1.57
N LYS A 553 10.97 2.81 -2.08
CA LYS A 553 10.68 3.63 -3.27
C LYS A 553 11.04 2.97 -4.60
N ASP A 554 11.70 1.82 -4.55
CA ASP A 554 12.29 1.12 -5.68
C ASP A 554 11.71 -0.30 -5.73
N TYR A 555 11.02 -0.62 -6.81
CA TYR A 555 10.31 -1.90 -6.94
C TYR A 555 11.28 -3.06 -7.10
N GLU A 556 12.47 -2.85 -7.67
CA GLU A 556 13.52 -3.86 -7.77
C GLU A 556 13.95 -4.33 -6.38
N THR A 557 14.14 -3.40 -5.44
CA THR A 557 14.43 -3.72 -4.03
C THR A 557 13.31 -4.55 -3.40
N ALA A 558 12.04 -4.19 -3.62
CA ALA A 558 10.90 -4.95 -3.14
C ALA A 558 10.85 -6.38 -3.72
N LEU A 559 11.04 -6.51 -5.04
CA LEU A 559 11.08 -7.79 -5.74
C LEU A 559 12.16 -8.69 -5.15
N LEU A 560 13.36 -8.17 -4.89
CA LEU A 560 14.46 -8.95 -4.30
C LEU A 560 14.20 -9.34 -2.83
N MET A 561 13.55 -8.47 -2.06
CA MET A 561 13.11 -8.83 -0.70
C MET A 561 12.12 -10.00 -0.75
N MET A 562 11.23 -10.04 -1.74
CA MET A 562 10.34 -11.18 -1.99
C MET A 562 11.12 -12.43 -2.44
N GLU A 563 11.95 -12.32 -3.48
CA GLU A 563 12.72 -13.47 -4.01
C GLU A 563 13.56 -14.14 -2.91
N SER A 564 14.07 -13.32 -1.97
CA SER A 564 14.93 -13.77 -0.88
C SER A 564 14.18 -14.32 0.33
N GLY A 565 12.85 -14.24 0.34
CA GLY A 565 12.00 -14.62 1.45
C GLY A 565 12.15 -13.70 2.67
N GLN A 566 12.61 -12.46 2.46
CA GLN A 566 12.65 -11.43 3.51
C GLN A 566 11.29 -10.77 3.74
N SER A 567 10.42 -10.76 2.73
CA SER A 567 9.02 -10.35 2.85
C SER A 567 8.08 -11.56 2.78
N ASP A 568 7.01 -11.50 3.57
CA ASP A 568 5.86 -12.39 3.47
C ASP A 568 4.81 -11.84 2.50
N ILE A 569 4.70 -10.52 2.38
CA ILE A 569 3.76 -9.83 1.48
C ILE A 569 4.52 -8.74 0.75
N THR A 570 4.29 -8.59 -0.55
CA THR A 570 4.88 -7.51 -1.34
C THR A 570 3.88 -6.95 -2.34
N THR A 571 3.75 -5.62 -2.34
CA THR A 571 2.76 -4.86 -3.11
C THR A 571 3.43 -3.81 -3.99
N GLY A 572 2.70 -3.30 -4.99
CA GLY A 572 3.18 -2.22 -5.87
C GLY A 572 4.22 -2.61 -6.93
N LEU A 573 4.40 -3.91 -7.25
CA LEU A 573 5.29 -4.31 -8.35
C LEU A 573 4.63 -4.06 -9.73
N PRO A 574 5.38 -3.59 -10.74
CA PRO A 574 4.88 -3.42 -12.10
C PRO A 574 4.53 -4.76 -12.77
N THR A 575 3.63 -4.75 -13.76
CA THR A 575 3.22 -5.99 -14.45
C THR A 575 4.36 -6.67 -15.21
N SER A 576 5.43 -5.93 -15.54
CA SER A 576 6.65 -6.46 -16.15
C SER A 576 7.38 -7.48 -15.25
N ASP A 577 7.17 -7.44 -13.94
CA ASP A 577 7.81 -8.36 -12.99
C ASP A 577 7.01 -9.66 -12.81
N TYR A 578 5.77 -9.72 -13.31
CA TYR A 578 4.91 -10.88 -13.17
C TYR A 578 5.56 -12.21 -13.61
N PRO A 579 6.32 -12.30 -14.72
CA PRO A 579 7.00 -13.55 -15.09
C PRO A 579 7.95 -14.09 -14.02
N ILE A 580 8.63 -13.19 -13.29
CA ILE A 580 9.53 -13.56 -12.19
C ILE A 580 8.68 -14.15 -11.04
N VAL A 581 7.62 -13.46 -10.65
CA VAL A 581 6.74 -13.91 -9.56
C VAL A 581 6.02 -15.21 -9.91
N ALA A 582 5.54 -15.37 -11.14
CA ALA A 582 4.93 -16.60 -11.63
C ALA A 582 5.91 -17.78 -11.64
N SER A 583 7.19 -17.53 -11.94
CA SER A 583 8.25 -18.53 -11.82
C SER A 583 8.48 -18.94 -10.35
N LEU A 584 8.49 -17.99 -9.41
CA LEU A 584 8.56 -18.29 -7.97
C LEU A 584 7.34 -19.09 -7.51
N GLN A 585 6.14 -18.77 -8.02
CA GLN A 585 4.92 -19.52 -7.72
C GLN A 585 5.01 -20.96 -8.23
N ALA A 586 5.48 -21.18 -9.45
CA ALA A 586 5.72 -22.52 -9.99
C ALA A 586 6.75 -23.32 -9.18
N GLN A 587 7.69 -22.64 -8.52
CA GLN A 587 8.66 -23.23 -7.59
C GLN A 587 8.10 -23.45 -6.17
N GLY A 588 6.87 -23.03 -5.88
CA GLY A 588 6.26 -23.09 -4.56
C GLY A 588 6.92 -22.16 -3.54
N LYS A 589 7.58 -21.08 -4.01
CA LYS A 589 8.22 -20.06 -3.17
C LYS A 589 7.34 -18.85 -2.91
N GLN A 590 6.41 -18.57 -3.81
CA GLN A 590 5.44 -17.47 -3.73
C GLN A 590 4.04 -17.95 -4.10
N SER A 591 3.03 -17.18 -3.73
CA SER A 591 1.66 -17.32 -4.18
C SER A 591 1.18 -16.00 -4.78
N ILE A 592 0.30 -16.10 -5.77
CA ILE A 592 -0.33 -14.96 -6.43
C ILE A 592 -1.83 -15.07 -6.18
N TYR A 593 -2.42 -14.03 -5.60
CA TYR A 593 -3.87 -13.89 -5.47
C TYR A 593 -4.32 -12.71 -6.32
N THR A 594 -5.40 -12.91 -7.06
CA THR A 594 -5.94 -11.89 -7.98
C THR A 594 -7.42 -11.69 -7.70
N PHE A 595 -7.85 -10.46 -7.59
CA PHE A 595 -9.24 -10.12 -7.29
C PHE A 595 -9.63 -8.82 -8.01
N PRO A 596 -10.93 -8.62 -8.30
CA PRO A 596 -11.38 -7.41 -8.98
C PRO A 596 -11.30 -6.21 -8.04
N THR A 597 -10.91 -5.04 -8.55
CA THR A 597 -11.04 -3.78 -7.83
C THR A 597 -12.16 -2.94 -8.43
N LEU A 598 -12.56 -1.89 -7.72
CA LEU A 598 -13.43 -0.84 -8.27
C LEU A 598 -12.59 0.31 -8.86
N SER A 599 -11.26 0.19 -8.84
CA SER A 599 -10.35 1.23 -9.29
C SER A 599 -10.29 1.30 -10.82
N ILE A 600 -10.39 2.52 -11.33
CA ILE A 600 -10.43 2.81 -12.77
C ILE A 600 -9.40 3.86 -13.14
N ASN A 601 -8.80 3.71 -14.32
CA ASN A 601 -7.87 4.67 -14.91
C ASN A 601 -8.39 5.18 -16.25
N PHE A 602 -8.17 6.46 -16.52
CA PHE A 602 -8.63 7.11 -17.74
C PHE A 602 -7.77 8.34 -18.08
N TYR A 603 -7.66 8.65 -19.37
CA TYR A 603 -7.09 9.93 -19.79
C TYR A 603 -8.15 11.03 -19.74
N ASN A 604 -7.77 12.13 -19.09
CA ASN A 604 -8.55 13.34 -18.94
C ASN A 604 -8.36 14.28 -20.13
N PHE A 605 -9.40 15.05 -20.42
CA PHE A 605 -9.36 16.14 -21.39
C PHE A 605 -9.61 17.47 -20.68
N VAL A 606 -8.62 18.35 -20.66
CA VAL A 606 -8.80 19.72 -20.14
C VAL A 606 -9.44 20.59 -21.22
N TRP A 607 -10.63 21.11 -20.95
CA TRP A 607 -11.38 21.94 -21.89
C TRP A 607 -10.96 23.40 -21.83
N ASP A 608 -10.35 23.85 -20.75
CA ASP A 608 -9.80 25.20 -20.58
C ASP A 608 -8.31 25.13 -20.18
N VAL A 609 -7.45 24.90 -21.17
CA VAL A 609 -6.02 24.69 -20.93
C VAL A 609 -5.31 26.01 -20.68
N ASN A 610 -4.56 26.10 -19.57
CA ASN A 610 -3.63 27.20 -19.36
C ASN A 610 -2.36 27.03 -20.21
N VAL A 611 -2.43 27.45 -21.47
CA VAL A 611 -1.34 27.30 -22.47
C VAL A 611 -0.06 28.01 -22.03
N SER A 612 -0.17 29.18 -21.41
CA SER A 612 1.00 29.93 -20.92
C SER A 612 1.75 29.16 -19.82
N MET A 613 1.03 28.55 -18.89
CA MET A 613 1.61 27.73 -17.83
C MET A 613 2.16 26.41 -18.38
N MET A 614 1.46 25.78 -19.32
CA MET A 614 1.96 24.59 -20.05
C MET A 614 3.33 24.85 -20.69
N GLN A 615 3.46 25.96 -21.43
CA GLN A 615 4.72 26.32 -22.10
C GLN A 615 5.83 26.63 -21.10
N LYS A 616 5.51 27.21 -19.95
CA LYS A 616 6.46 27.49 -18.88
C LYS A 616 6.98 26.22 -18.21
N ILE A 617 6.11 25.23 -17.99
CA ILE A 617 6.44 24.00 -17.25
C ILE A 617 7.11 22.98 -18.17
N TYR A 618 6.51 22.69 -19.32
CA TYR A 618 6.97 21.60 -20.19
C TYR A 618 7.83 22.08 -21.37
N GLY A 619 7.71 23.35 -21.75
CA GLY A 619 8.56 23.99 -22.76
C GLY A 619 7.78 24.71 -23.87
N SER A 620 8.43 25.72 -24.45
CA SER A 620 7.83 26.63 -25.45
C SER A 620 7.38 25.97 -26.76
N GLN A 621 7.84 24.75 -27.04
CA GLN A 621 7.44 23.97 -28.23
C GLN A 621 5.98 23.52 -28.18
N TYR A 622 5.39 23.38 -26.99
CA TYR A 622 4.01 22.93 -26.83
C TYR A 622 3.02 24.05 -27.17
N HIS A 623 2.02 23.73 -27.99
CA HIS A 623 1.03 24.67 -28.46
C HIS A 623 -0.26 23.97 -28.88
N LEU A 624 -1.40 24.57 -28.56
CA LEU A 624 -2.73 24.18 -28.98
C LEU A 624 -3.71 25.36 -28.76
N PRO A 625 -4.86 25.40 -29.44
CA PRO A 625 -5.99 26.23 -29.01
C PRO A 625 -6.36 25.89 -27.56
N PHE A 626 -6.52 26.88 -26.69
CA PHE A 626 -6.77 26.63 -25.25
C PHE A 626 -8.02 25.79 -24.99
N ASN A 627 -9.05 25.91 -25.84
CA ASN A 627 -10.32 25.18 -25.77
C ASN A 627 -10.41 24.00 -26.74
N TYR A 628 -9.27 23.47 -27.21
CA TYR A 628 -9.21 22.43 -28.23
C TYR A 628 -10.08 21.21 -27.90
N PHE A 629 -10.05 20.76 -26.63
CA PHE A 629 -10.83 19.61 -26.18
C PHE A 629 -12.27 19.94 -25.74
N ALA A 630 -12.71 21.20 -25.79
CA ALA A 630 -14.13 21.52 -25.64
C ALA A 630 -14.96 20.94 -26.82
N ASN A 631 -14.33 20.76 -27.99
CA ASN A 631 -14.94 20.16 -29.17
C ASN A 631 -15.15 18.64 -28.98
N PRO A 632 -16.40 18.13 -28.97
CA PRO A 632 -16.67 16.71 -28.78
C PRO A 632 -16.14 15.83 -29.91
N LEU A 633 -16.05 16.34 -31.14
CA LEU A 633 -15.51 15.58 -32.28
C LEU A 633 -13.99 15.42 -32.18
N VAL A 634 -13.28 16.40 -31.60
CA VAL A 634 -11.85 16.25 -31.26
C VAL A 634 -11.70 15.17 -30.21
N ARG A 635 -12.48 15.19 -29.11
CA ARG A 635 -12.42 14.13 -28.08
C ARG A 635 -12.74 12.75 -28.65
N LYS A 636 -13.75 12.63 -29.51
CA LYS A 636 -14.07 11.38 -30.24
C LYS A 636 -12.91 10.93 -31.12
N ALA A 637 -12.31 11.81 -31.90
CA ALA A 637 -11.14 11.48 -32.71
C ALA A 637 -9.99 10.93 -31.85
N PHE A 638 -9.70 11.60 -30.74
CA PHE A 638 -8.66 11.20 -29.80
C PHE A 638 -8.94 9.84 -29.15
N ALA A 639 -10.15 9.62 -28.63
CA ALA A 639 -10.54 8.34 -28.04
C ALA A 639 -10.49 7.18 -29.05
N TYR A 640 -11.00 7.37 -30.27
CA TYR A 640 -10.98 6.33 -31.32
C TYR A 640 -9.57 6.06 -31.89
N SER A 641 -8.58 6.90 -31.58
CA SER A 641 -7.18 6.67 -31.94
C SER A 641 -6.39 5.90 -30.87
N PHE A 642 -6.93 5.75 -29.66
CA PHE A 642 -6.34 4.92 -28.62
C PHE A 642 -6.61 3.44 -28.90
N ASN A 643 -5.57 2.60 -28.92
CA ASN A 643 -5.73 1.17 -29.18
C ASN A 643 -5.91 0.40 -27.88
N TYR A 644 -7.16 0.34 -27.41
CA TYR A 644 -7.56 -0.33 -26.17
C TYR A 644 -7.13 -1.80 -26.10
N THR A 645 -7.33 -2.56 -27.19
CA THR A 645 -6.95 -3.98 -27.24
C THR A 645 -5.44 -4.15 -27.15
N ASN A 646 -4.65 -3.36 -27.87
CA ASN A 646 -3.20 -3.45 -27.79
C ASN A 646 -2.68 -3.03 -26.40
N TYR A 647 -3.32 -2.03 -25.79
CA TYR A 647 -3.00 -1.62 -24.43
C TYR A 647 -3.22 -2.78 -23.44
N ILE A 648 -4.42 -3.34 -23.38
CA ILE A 648 -4.76 -4.43 -22.44
C ILE A 648 -3.96 -5.71 -22.72
N ASP A 649 -3.89 -6.15 -23.98
CA ASP A 649 -3.31 -7.45 -24.31
C ASP A 649 -1.78 -7.45 -24.24
N ASN A 650 -1.14 -6.40 -24.79
CA ASN A 650 0.29 -6.42 -25.08
C ASN A 650 1.11 -5.46 -24.21
N ILE A 651 0.61 -4.25 -23.94
CA ILE A 651 1.36 -3.26 -23.14
C ILE A 651 1.21 -3.55 -21.65
N LEU A 652 -0.03 -3.67 -21.17
CA LEU A 652 -0.34 -4.12 -19.81
C LEU A 652 0.07 -5.59 -19.62
N GLY A 653 -0.06 -6.39 -20.68
CA GLY A 653 0.53 -7.73 -20.77
C GLY A 653 -0.43 -8.88 -20.51
N ASN A 654 -1.75 -8.67 -20.52
CA ASN A 654 -2.70 -9.75 -20.22
C ASN A 654 -2.49 -11.00 -21.11
N LYS A 655 -2.27 -10.78 -22.40
CA LYS A 655 -2.07 -11.85 -23.38
C LYS A 655 -0.66 -12.42 -23.35
N ILE A 656 0.34 -11.56 -23.08
CA ILE A 656 1.76 -11.95 -23.03
C ILE A 656 2.02 -12.85 -21.82
N TYR A 657 1.47 -12.46 -20.67
CA TYR A 657 1.74 -13.12 -19.39
C TYR A 657 0.68 -14.15 -19.00
N HIS A 658 -0.39 -14.29 -19.81
CA HIS A 658 -1.53 -15.16 -19.51
C HIS A 658 -2.16 -14.88 -18.13
N ALA A 659 -2.20 -13.60 -17.76
CA ALA A 659 -2.75 -13.10 -16.50
C ALA A 659 -3.76 -11.98 -16.78
N ASN A 660 -4.66 -11.69 -15.84
CA ASN A 660 -5.68 -10.66 -16.03
C ASN A 660 -5.41 -9.47 -15.11
N PHE A 661 -4.51 -8.56 -15.51
CA PHE A 661 -4.18 -7.33 -14.77
C PHE A 661 -5.33 -6.32 -14.75
N GLY A 662 -6.32 -6.52 -15.61
CA GLY A 662 -7.55 -5.75 -15.66
C GLY A 662 -8.15 -5.79 -17.06
N PHE A 663 -9.20 -5.02 -17.27
CA PHE A 663 -9.96 -5.06 -18.52
C PHE A 663 -10.40 -3.67 -18.95
N HIS A 664 -10.65 -3.53 -20.24
CA HIS A 664 -11.27 -2.33 -20.78
C HIS A 664 -12.71 -2.20 -20.25
N TYR A 665 -13.05 -0.99 -19.80
CA TYR A 665 -14.36 -0.63 -19.30
C TYR A 665 -14.85 0.62 -20.07
N THR A 666 -16.12 0.97 -19.92
CA THR A 666 -16.67 2.20 -20.50
C THR A 666 -17.75 2.74 -19.57
N GLY A 667 -17.79 4.07 -19.46
CA GLY A 667 -18.51 4.70 -18.38
C GLY A 667 -17.63 4.84 -17.13
N ILE A 668 -18.07 5.58 -16.12
CA ILE A 668 -17.29 5.79 -14.90
C ILE A 668 -17.70 4.85 -13.77
N ILE A 669 -18.92 4.29 -13.79
CA ILE A 669 -19.34 3.30 -12.79
C ILE A 669 -18.60 1.99 -13.06
N PRO A 670 -17.76 1.48 -12.14
CA PRO A 670 -16.96 0.28 -12.37
C PRO A 670 -17.77 -1.01 -12.23
N LYS A 671 -17.31 -2.08 -12.91
CA LYS A 671 -17.87 -3.42 -12.76
C LYS A 671 -17.74 -3.90 -11.32
N GLY A 672 -18.85 -4.34 -10.73
CA GLY A 672 -18.91 -4.76 -9.31
C GLY A 672 -19.65 -3.77 -8.41
N MET A 673 -19.85 -2.54 -8.88
CA MET A 673 -20.68 -1.54 -8.22
C MET A 673 -22.16 -1.69 -8.62
N PRO A 674 -23.11 -1.37 -7.72
CA PRO A 674 -24.52 -1.20 -8.10
C PRO A 674 -24.66 -0.20 -9.26
N GLY A 675 -25.54 -0.46 -10.23
CA GLY A 675 -25.71 0.44 -11.39
C GLY A 675 -24.63 0.32 -12.48
N TYR A 676 -23.74 -0.67 -12.41
CA TYR A 676 -22.84 -0.94 -13.52
C TYR A 676 -23.60 -1.36 -14.79
N VAL A 677 -23.38 -0.63 -15.88
CA VAL A 677 -23.87 -0.96 -17.22
C VAL A 677 -22.71 -1.48 -18.06
N PRO A 678 -22.77 -2.73 -18.56
CA PRO A 678 -21.67 -3.27 -19.35
C PRO A 678 -21.58 -2.58 -20.73
N PRO A 679 -20.37 -2.43 -21.30
CA PRO A 679 -20.17 -1.68 -22.55
C PRO A 679 -21.05 -2.12 -23.73
N GLU A 680 -21.38 -3.42 -23.84
CA GLU A 680 -22.28 -3.95 -24.88
C GLU A 680 -23.72 -3.42 -24.80
N ASN A 681 -24.13 -2.90 -23.64
CA ASN A 681 -25.43 -2.29 -23.42
C ASN A 681 -25.38 -0.75 -23.54
N LEU A 682 -24.20 -0.18 -23.73
CA LEU A 682 -24.00 1.25 -23.98
C LEU A 682 -23.92 1.52 -25.48
N SER A 683 -24.51 2.63 -25.91
CA SER A 683 -24.39 3.11 -27.29
C SER A 683 -23.20 4.05 -27.45
N ASN A 684 -22.62 4.10 -28.65
CA ASN A 684 -21.53 5.01 -29.04
C ASN A 684 -20.23 4.85 -28.21
N VAL A 685 -20.00 3.66 -27.65
CA VAL A 685 -18.76 3.32 -26.96
C VAL A 685 -17.54 3.55 -27.88
N PRO A 686 -16.52 4.31 -27.45
CA PRO A 686 -15.29 4.46 -28.21
C PRO A 686 -14.60 3.12 -28.47
N VAL A 687 -14.16 2.93 -29.71
CA VAL A 687 -13.38 1.76 -30.13
C VAL A 687 -12.19 2.21 -30.98
N TYR A 688 -11.12 1.43 -30.99
CA TYR A 688 -9.97 1.74 -31.83
C TYR A 688 -10.32 1.65 -33.32
N ASN A 689 -10.34 2.78 -34.01
CA ASN A 689 -10.57 2.87 -35.45
C ASN A 689 -9.99 4.18 -35.99
N LEU A 690 -8.75 4.13 -36.51
CA LEU A 690 -8.07 5.32 -37.04
C LEU A 690 -8.78 5.98 -38.22
N THR A 691 -9.51 5.22 -39.03
CA THR A 691 -10.27 5.77 -40.17
C THR A 691 -11.42 6.63 -39.65
N LEU A 692 -12.16 6.13 -38.66
CA LEU A 692 -13.26 6.87 -38.04
C LEU A 692 -12.75 8.04 -37.18
N ALA A 693 -11.63 7.84 -36.47
CA ALA A 693 -10.95 8.90 -35.72
C ALA A 693 -10.59 10.08 -36.65
N LYS A 694 -9.97 9.78 -37.81
CA LYS A 694 -9.66 10.80 -38.82
C LYS A 694 -10.90 11.49 -39.36
N LYS A 695 -11.99 10.74 -39.59
CA LYS A 695 -13.27 11.33 -40.02
C LYS A 695 -13.79 12.34 -38.99
N PHE A 696 -13.83 11.98 -37.70
CA PHE A 696 -14.23 12.91 -36.65
C PHE A 696 -13.30 14.12 -36.57
N MET A 697 -11.99 13.91 -36.73
CA MET A 697 -11.02 15.00 -36.75
C MET A 697 -11.29 15.98 -37.91
N MET A 698 -11.60 15.47 -39.10
CA MET A 698 -11.98 16.29 -40.27
C MET A 698 -13.29 17.06 -40.02
N GLU A 699 -14.32 16.38 -39.50
CA GLU A 699 -15.62 16.98 -39.20
C GLU A 699 -15.56 18.00 -38.06
N SER A 700 -14.57 17.88 -37.17
CA SER A 700 -14.36 18.83 -36.07
C SER A 700 -13.96 20.23 -36.54
N GLY A 701 -13.44 20.36 -37.76
CA GLY A 701 -12.85 21.60 -38.29
C GLY A 701 -11.40 21.85 -37.83
N PHE A 702 -10.80 20.96 -37.04
CA PHE A 702 -9.42 21.09 -36.53
C PHE A 702 -8.39 20.22 -37.26
N TYR A 703 -8.78 19.47 -38.30
CA TYR A 703 -7.83 18.70 -39.10
C TYR A 703 -6.84 19.63 -39.83
N ASN A 704 -5.57 19.21 -39.89
CA ASN A 704 -4.42 19.98 -40.36
C ASN A 704 -4.06 21.23 -39.54
N ILE A 705 -4.61 21.39 -38.32
CA ILE A 705 -4.14 22.42 -37.39
C ILE A 705 -2.93 21.88 -36.63
N SER A 706 -1.82 22.61 -36.67
CA SER A 706 -0.62 22.26 -35.91
C SER A 706 -0.89 22.34 -34.41
N VAL A 707 -0.71 21.21 -33.73
CA VAL A 707 -0.71 21.14 -32.27
C VAL A 707 0.46 20.28 -31.81
N ASN A 708 1.08 20.68 -30.71
CA ASN A 708 2.08 19.90 -30.00
C ASN A 708 1.68 19.84 -28.53
N ILE A 709 1.34 18.65 -28.03
CA ILE A 709 0.75 18.46 -26.71
C ILE A 709 1.58 17.49 -25.85
N PRO A 710 1.78 17.78 -24.55
CA PRO A 710 2.27 16.78 -23.62
C PRO A 710 1.13 15.83 -23.21
N ILE A 711 1.42 14.54 -23.08
CA ILE A 711 0.54 13.54 -22.47
C ILE A 711 1.16 13.16 -21.13
N ILE A 712 0.54 13.56 -20.03
CA ILE A 712 1.10 13.36 -18.69
C ILE A 712 0.76 11.95 -18.19
N VAL A 713 1.77 11.22 -17.68
CA VAL A 713 1.64 9.89 -17.05
C VAL A 713 2.42 9.83 -15.74
N TYR A 714 2.10 8.87 -14.88
CA TYR A 714 2.76 8.72 -13.57
C TYR A 714 4.25 8.41 -13.70
N ALA A 715 5.08 9.13 -12.92
CA ALA A 715 6.52 8.92 -12.88
C ALA A 715 6.87 7.46 -12.56
N SER A 716 7.89 6.94 -13.24
CA SER A 716 8.39 5.55 -13.11
C SER A 716 7.38 4.44 -13.49
N ASP A 717 6.26 4.74 -14.15
CA ASP A 717 5.38 3.72 -14.73
C ASP A 717 5.74 3.45 -16.22
N PRO A 718 6.43 2.34 -16.53
CA PRO A 718 6.79 2.02 -17.92
C PRO A 718 5.60 1.56 -18.77
N VAL A 719 4.54 1.04 -18.16
CA VAL A 719 3.37 0.50 -18.86
C VAL A 719 2.53 1.65 -19.42
N ASP A 720 2.21 2.63 -18.57
CA ASP A 720 1.43 3.80 -18.96
C ASP A 720 2.19 4.71 -19.92
N PHE A 721 3.51 4.84 -19.76
CA PHE A 721 4.34 5.57 -20.71
C PHE A 721 4.35 4.91 -22.10
N ALA A 722 4.41 3.56 -22.15
CA ALA A 722 4.30 2.83 -23.41
C ALA A 722 2.91 2.98 -24.05
N ALA A 723 1.83 3.00 -23.24
CA ALA A 723 0.47 3.25 -23.71
C ALA A 723 0.31 4.67 -24.29
N ALA A 724 0.81 5.70 -23.60
CA ALA A 724 0.84 7.07 -24.09
C ALA A 724 1.67 7.21 -25.37
N SER A 725 2.81 6.51 -25.46
CA SER A 725 3.68 6.50 -26.65
C SER A 725 2.97 5.87 -27.87
N MET A 726 2.28 4.75 -27.66
CA MET A 726 1.44 4.13 -28.69
C MET A 726 0.37 5.11 -29.18
N TRP A 727 -0.31 5.77 -28.24
CA TRP A 727 -1.37 6.72 -28.56
C TRP A 727 -0.83 7.94 -29.33
N ALA A 728 0.29 8.51 -28.90
CA ALA A 728 0.97 9.60 -29.60
C ALA A 728 1.30 9.25 -31.06
N SER A 729 1.81 8.04 -31.31
CA SER A 729 2.05 7.54 -32.67
C SER A 729 0.75 7.44 -33.48
N ASN A 730 -0.34 7.00 -32.87
CA ASN A 730 -1.64 6.88 -33.52
C ASN A 730 -2.27 8.25 -33.83
N LEU A 731 -2.10 9.24 -32.96
CA LEU A 731 -2.54 10.62 -33.18
C LEU A 731 -1.85 11.24 -34.40
N SER A 732 -0.53 11.06 -34.52
CA SER A 732 0.24 11.53 -35.69
C SER A 732 -0.18 10.82 -37.00
N LYS A 733 -0.56 9.54 -36.93
CA LYS A 733 -1.11 8.82 -38.09
C LYS A 733 -2.51 9.29 -38.49
N MET A 734 -3.33 9.69 -37.50
CA MET A 734 -4.66 10.26 -37.71
C MET A 734 -4.56 11.62 -38.42
N ASP A 735 -3.70 12.50 -37.92
CA ASP A 735 -3.36 13.81 -38.49
C ASP A 735 -1.86 14.11 -38.27
N PRO A 736 -1.05 14.19 -39.34
CA PRO A 736 0.39 14.46 -39.24
C PRO A 736 0.77 15.79 -38.56
N ASN A 737 -0.18 16.72 -38.39
CA ASN A 737 0.03 18.00 -37.71
C ASN A 737 -0.19 17.92 -36.20
N ILE A 738 -0.65 16.76 -35.69
CA ILE A 738 -0.72 16.49 -34.26
C ILE A 738 0.59 15.81 -33.85
N GLN A 739 1.38 16.52 -33.03
CA GLN A 739 2.49 15.97 -32.28
C GLN A 739 2.07 15.79 -30.82
N ALA A 740 2.37 14.64 -30.24
CA ALA A 740 2.11 14.36 -28.84
C ALA A 740 3.33 13.70 -28.21
N THR A 741 3.69 14.10 -27.00
CA THR A 741 4.88 13.60 -26.29
C THR A 741 4.50 13.14 -24.88
N PRO A 742 4.67 11.86 -24.53
CA PRO A 742 4.51 11.39 -23.16
C PRO A 742 5.51 12.05 -22.21
N ILE A 743 5.07 12.47 -21.04
CA ILE A 743 5.90 13.09 -19.99
C ILE A 743 5.60 12.41 -18.66
N TYR A 744 6.66 11.98 -17.97
CA TYR A 744 6.57 11.52 -16.59
C TYR A 744 6.34 12.69 -15.64
N GLN A 745 5.39 12.51 -14.72
CA GLN A 745 5.11 13.48 -13.66
C GLN A 745 4.76 12.76 -12.35
N PRO A 746 5.28 13.23 -11.19
CA PRO A 746 4.86 12.70 -9.89
C PRO A 746 3.36 12.90 -9.65
N PHE A 747 2.69 11.93 -9.02
CA PHE A 747 1.27 11.99 -8.68
C PHE A 747 0.88 13.30 -7.97
N ALA A 748 1.63 13.68 -6.93
CA ALA A 748 1.38 14.90 -6.16
C ALA A 748 1.45 16.18 -7.03
N THR A 749 2.34 16.21 -8.03
CA THR A 749 2.44 17.34 -8.97
C THR A 749 1.23 17.39 -9.90
N THR A 750 0.74 16.24 -10.38
CA THR A 750 -0.49 16.16 -11.18
C THR A 750 -1.69 16.72 -10.42
N ILE A 751 -1.89 16.31 -9.16
CA ILE A 751 -2.95 16.85 -8.30
C ILE A 751 -2.76 18.36 -8.06
N GLY A 752 -1.54 18.81 -7.77
CA GLY A 752 -1.24 20.23 -7.54
C GLY A 752 -1.52 21.13 -8.75
N TYR A 753 -1.58 20.57 -9.95
CA TYR A 753 -1.93 21.28 -11.18
C TYR A 753 -3.42 21.24 -11.54
N MET A 754 -4.23 20.44 -10.85
CA MET A 754 -5.69 20.35 -11.03
C MET A 754 -6.42 21.54 -10.39
N VAL A 755 -6.02 22.76 -10.74
CA VAL A 755 -6.61 24.01 -10.23
C VAL A 755 -7.55 24.59 -11.30
N PRO A 756 -8.84 24.84 -10.97
CA PRO A 756 -9.80 25.43 -11.91
C PRO A 756 -9.27 26.69 -12.59
N GLY A 757 -9.29 26.71 -13.92
CA GLY A 757 -8.78 27.82 -14.75
C GLY A 757 -7.25 27.98 -14.80
N GLN A 758 -6.49 27.11 -14.15
CA GLN A 758 -5.02 27.15 -14.15
C GLN A 758 -4.36 25.86 -14.67
N ASN A 759 -5.14 24.82 -14.95
CA ASN A 759 -4.61 23.51 -15.32
C ASN A 759 -3.78 23.56 -16.62
N PRO A 760 -2.46 23.25 -16.57
CA PRO A 760 -1.56 23.30 -17.72
C PRO A 760 -1.46 21.98 -18.50
N MET A 761 -2.24 20.95 -18.15
CA MET A 761 -2.10 19.59 -18.70
C MET A 761 -3.20 19.30 -19.72
N PRO A 762 -2.98 19.41 -21.05
CA PRO A 762 -4.05 19.20 -22.02
C PRO A 762 -4.66 17.79 -21.93
N ILE A 763 -3.80 16.80 -21.70
CA ILE A 763 -4.14 15.40 -21.47
C ILE A 763 -3.29 14.89 -20.31
N TYR A 764 -3.92 14.26 -19.34
CA TYR A 764 -3.23 13.58 -18.25
C TYR A 764 -3.94 12.28 -17.86
N LEU A 765 -3.17 11.26 -17.54
CA LEU A 765 -3.68 10.03 -16.94
C LEU A 765 -3.95 10.27 -15.46
N LEU A 766 -5.14 9.91 -15.01
CA LEU A 766 -5.46 9.78 -13.59
C LEU A 766 -6.46 8.63 -13.41
N GLY A 767 -6.72 8.28 -12.17
CA GLY A 767 -7.70 7.25 -11.83
C GLY A 767 -8.47 7.59 -10.57
N TRP A 768 -9.42 6.72 -10.24
CA TRP A 768 -10.21 6.82 -9.02
C TRP A 768 -10.31 5.46 -8.37
N ALA A 769 -9.99 5.42 -7.09
CA ALA A 769 -10.36 4.34 -6.18
C ALA A 769 -11.62 4.81 -5.42
N PRO A 770 -12.55 3.91 -5.06
CA PRO A 770 -13.77 4.34 -4.39
C PRO A 770 -13.45 5.02 -3.05
N ASP A 771 -14.17 6.09 -2.69
CA ASP A 771 -14.31 6.54 -1.30
C ASP A 771 -15.49 5.81 -0.60
N TYR A 772 -16.46 5.36 -1.38
CA TYR A 772 -17.46 4.37 -1.00
C TYR A 772 -18.04 3.67 -2.26
N PRO A 773 -18.46 2.39 -2.20
CA PRO A 773 -18.77 1.60 -3.39
C PRO A 773 -20.23 1.81 -3.84
N TYR A 774 -20.59 3.05 -4.14
CA TYR A 774 -21.90 3.44 -4.67
C TYR A 774 -21.75 4.49 -5.79
N PRO A 775 -22.62 4.51 -6.83
CA PRO A 775 -22.42 5.37 -7.99
C PRO A 775 -22.22 6.85 -7.73
N SER A 776 -22.85 7.41 -6.69
CA SER A 776 -22.72 8.84 -6.37
C SER A 776 -21.27 9.25 -6.10
N ASP A 777 -20.41 8.35 -5.60
CA ASP A 777 -18.99 8.62 -5.40
C ASP A 777 -18.28 8.98 -6.72
N TYR A 778 -18.54 8.18 -7.76
CA TYR A 778 -17.87 8.32 -9.06
C TYR A 778 -18.52 9.41 -9.90
N VAL A 779 -19.84 9.34 -10.08
CA VAL A 779 -20.54 10.26 -11.00
C VAL A 779 -20.48 11.71 -10.50
N ASN A 780 -20.45 11.95 -9.18
CA ASN A 780 -20.37 13.31 -8.66
C ASN A 780 -18.98 13.90 -8.88
N ALA A 781 -17.93 13.14 -8.59
CA ALA A 781 -16.56 13.59 -8.79
C ALA A 781 -16.18 13.74 -10.28
N MET A 782 -16.71 12.89 -11.16
CA MET A 782 -16.27 12.83 -12.56
C MET A 782 -17.19 13.52 -13.56
N TYR A 783 -18.46 13.81 -13.24
CA TYR A 783 -19.42 14.36 -14.21
C TYR A 783 -20.06 15.70 -13.83
N LEU A 784 -20.21 16.03 -12.55
CA LEU A 784 -20.81 17.29 -12.12
C LEU A 784 -19.86 18.48 -12.34
N GLU A 785 -20.38 19.64 -12.75
CA GLU A 785 -19.61 20.87 -13.05
C GLU A 785 -18.54 21.25 -12.02
N ASN A 786 -18.83 21.08 -10.73
CA ASN A 786 -17.89 21.39 -9.64
C ASN A 786 -17.27 20.14 -9.00
N GLY A 787 -17.43 18.97 -9.61
CA GLY A 787 -16.76 17.75 -9.21
C GLY A 787 -15.25 17.85 -9.41
N THR A 788 -14.52 16.94 -8.77
CA THR A 788 -13.05 16.89 -8.76
C THR A 788 -12.42 17.05 -10.15
N TYR A 789 -12.92 16.33 -11.15
CA TYR A 789 -12.38 16.38 -12.51
C TYR A 789 -12.97 17.51 -13.35
N PRO A 790 -14.30 17.66 -13.47
CA PRO A 790 -14.88 18.71 -14.30
C PRO A 790 -14.44 20.11 -13.89
N GLY A 791 -14.38 20.39 -12.57
CA GLY A 791 -13.93 21.67 -12.04
C GLY A 791 -12.48 21.97 -12.41
N ALA A 792 -11.58 21.01 -12.18
CA ALA A 792 -10.15 21.13 -12.52
C ALA A 792 -9.89 21.23 -14.02
N ASN A 793 -10.77 20.65 -14.84
CA ASN A 793 -10.62 20.58 -16.30
C ASN A 793 -11.34 21.73 -17.04
N GLY A 794 -11.99 22.64 -16.31
CA GLY A 794 -12.71 23.78 -16.89
C GLY A 794 -14.01 23.39 -17.60
N TRP A 795 -14.62 22.28 -17.19
CA TRP A 795 -15.90 21.83 -17.74
C TRP A 795 -16.99 22.70 -17.15
N ASN A 796 -17.49 23.63 -17.95
CA ASN A 796 -18.43 24.65 -17.50
C ASN A 796 -19.50 24.92 -18.55
N TYR A 797 -20.75 25.02 -18.11
CA TYR A 797 -21.91 25.13 -19.00
C TYR A 797 -21.88 26.45 -19.76
N THR A 798 -21.62 27.54 -19.04
CA THR A 798 -21.53 28.89 -19.61
C THR A 798 -20.40 28.98 -20.63
N ASN A 799 -19.25 28.37 -20.35
CA ASN A 799 -18.11 28.35 -21.26
C ASN A 799 -18.44 27.59 -22.55
N LEU A 800 -19.00 26.38 -22.46
CA LEU A 800 -19.41 25.62 -23.65
C LEU A 800 -20.38 26.40 -24.54
N VAL A 801 -21.40 27.03 -23.95
CA VAL A 801 -22.35 27.87 -24.69
C VAL A 801 -21.65 29.05 -25.36
N SER A 802 -20.71 29.70 -24.66
CA SER A 802 -19.95 30.84 -25.18
C SER A 802 -19.00 30.46 -26.32
N TRP A 803 -18.44 29.24 -26.28
CA TRP A 803 -17.56 28.69 -27.31
C TRP A 803 -18.31 28.07 -28.49
N GLY A 804 -19.65 28.05 -28.45
CA GLY A 804 -20.49 27.60 -29.55
C GLY A 804 -21.02 26.16 -29.44
N TYR A 805 -20.69 25.43 -28.38
CA TYR A 805 -21.07 24.02 -28.13
C TYR A 805 -22.39 23.91 -27.36
N LYS A 806 -23.46 24.53 -27.91
CA LYS A 806 -24.75 24.68 -27.20
C LYS A 806 -25.48 23.35 -27.01
N GLN A 807 -25.38 22.43 -27.96
CA GLN A 807 -26.04 21.13 -27.86
C GLN A 807 -25.37 20.29 -26.77
N GLU A 808 -24.05 20.24 -26.79
CA GLU A 808 -23.23 19.53 -25.82
C GLU A 808 -23.44 20.08 -24.41
N ALA A 809 -23.52 21.41 -24.27
CA ALA A 809 -23.85 22.05 -23.00
C ALA A 809 -25.21 21.59 -22.46
N GLN A 810 -26.22 21.46 -23.32
CA GLN A 810 -27.56 21.02 -22.92
C GLN A 810 -27.61 19.53 -22.56
N GLU A 811 -26.89 18.68 -23.29
CA GLU A 811 -26.74 17.25 -22.97
C GLU A 811 -26.05 17.07 -21.61
N TRP A 812 -24.96 17.80 -21.39
CA TRP A 812 -24.24 17.80 -20.11
C TRP A 812 -25.09 18.31 -18.94
N LYS A 813 -25.89 19.36 -19.16
CA LYS A 813 -26.87 19.83 -18.18
C LYS A 813 -27.91 18.75 -17.84
N ASN A 814 -28.43 18.04 -18.84
CA ASN A 814 -29.40 16.97 -18.62
C ASN A 814 -28.80 15.82 -17.80
N MET A 815 -27.55 15.45 -18.08
CA MET A 815 -26.81 14.48 -17.29
C MET A 815 -26.65 14.94 -15.82
N THR A 816 -26.28 16.20 -15.60
CA THR A 816 -26.20 16.82 -14.27
C THR A 816 -27.55 16.75 -13.53
N ASP A 817 -28.65 17.09 -14.21
CA ASP A 817 -29.99 17.06 -13.63
C ASP A 817 -30.44 15.62 -13.25
N LEU A 818 -29.95 14.60 -13.97
CA LEU A 818 -30.21 13.18 -13.65
C LEU A 818 -29.43 12.74 -12.41
N ILE A 819 -28.15 13.09 -12.33
CA ILE A 819 -27.29 12.79 -11.17
C ILE A 819 -27.92 13.40 -9.90
N LEU A 820 -28.30 14.67 -9.94
CA LEU A 820 -28.91 15.35 -8.79
C LEU A 820 -30.26 14.73 -8.36
N LYS A 821 -31.03 14.15 -9.29
CA LYS A 821 -32.25 13.39 -8.96
C LYS A 821 -31.94 12.04 -8.32
N ALA A 822 -30.87 11.38 -8.77
CA ALA A 822 -30.41 10.10 -8.23
C ALA A 822 -29.97 10.25 -6.77
N ASP A 823 -29.30 11.37 -6.46
CA ASP A 823 -28.80 11.74 -5.14
C ASP A 823 -29.88 12.21 -4.16
N SER A 824 -31.11 12.47 -4.63
CA SER A 824 -32.18 13.04 -3.81
C SER A 824 -33.35 12.08 -3.58
N THR A 825 -33.20 10.80 -3.89
CA THR A 825 -34.27 9.80 -3.77
C THR A 825 -33.91 8.66 -2.82
N ALA A 826 -34.83 8.31 -1.92
CA ALA A 826 -34.70 7.14 -1.04
C ALA A 826 -34.88 5.80 -1.78
N ASN A 827 -35.38 5.81 -3.02
CA ASN A 827 -35.63 4.60 -3.79
C ASN A 827 -34.37 4.20 -4.56
N VAL A 828 -33.64 3.21 -4.05
CA VAL A 828 -32.41 2.67 -4.64
C VAL A 828 -32.59 2.32 -6.11
N THR A 829 -33.65 1.59 -6.48
CA THR A 829 -33.89 1.18 -7.88
C THR A 829 -34.05 2.38 -8.81
N LEU A 830 -34.72 3.43 -8.34
CA LEU A 830 -34.90 4.66 -9.11
C LEU A 830 -33.60 5.49 -9.18
N SER A 831 -32.85 5.56 -8.07
CA SER A 831 -31.53 6.20 -7.99
C SER A 831 -30.57 5.59 -9.03
N LEU A 832 -30.39 4.27 -9.03
CA LEU A 832 -29.53 3.55 -9.98
C LEU A 832 -29.95 3.79 -11.44
N LYS A 833 -31.26 3.79 -11.73
CA LYS A 833 -31.76 4.06 -13.09
C LYS A 833 -31.37 5.45 -13.60
N TYR A 834 -31.36 6.47 -12.73
CA TYR A 834 -30.94 7.81 -13.13
C TYR A 834 -29.43 7.88 -13.37
N PHE A 835 -28.62 7.17 -12.58
CA PHE A 835 -27.19 7.03 -12.83
C PHE A 835 -26.91 6.33 -14.17
N ASP A 836 -27.60 5.24 -14.49
CA ASP A 836 -27.47 4.54 -15.78
C ASP A 836 -27.75 5.48 -16.98
N GLN A 837 -28.75 6.37 -16.83
CA GLN A 837 -29.09 7.36 -17.86
C GLN A 837 -28.02 8.44 -17.99
N ALA A 838 -27.43 8.87 -16.87
CA ALA A 838 -26.33 9.84 -16.87
C ALA A 838 -25.07 9.24 -17.53
N GLU A 839 -24.74 7.99 -17.22
CA GLU A 839 -23.66 7.22 -17.84
C GLU A 839 -23.75 7.19 -19.36
N GLN A 840 -24.92 6.86 -19.89
CA GLN A 840 -25.11 6.83 -21.34
C GLN A 840 -24.86 8.20 -22.00
N ILE A 841 -25.21 9.31 -21.33
CA ILE A 841 -24.94 10.66 -21.84
C ILE A 841 -23.44 10.97 -21.79
N ALA A 842 -22.76 10.62 -20.69
CA ALA A 842 -21.32 10.81 -20.55
C ALA A 842 -20.53 10.10 -21.67
N VAL A 843 -20.89 8.86 -21.97
CA VAL A 843 -20.28 8.07 -23.06
C VAL A 843 -20.51 8.72 -24.43
N ASN A 844 -21.73 9.21 -24.69
CA ASN A 844 -22.06 9.91 -25.93
C ASN A 844 -21.25 11.19 -26.13
N LEU A 845 -20.97 11.91 -25.03
CA LEU A 845 -20.14 13.11 -24.98
C LEU A 845 -18.64 12.82 -25.06
N THR A 846 -18.25 11.55 -24.92
CA THR A 846 -16.85 11.08 -24.93
C THR A 846 -16.00 11.94 -23.98
N LEU A 847 -16.41 11.96 -22.72
CA LEU A 847 -15.79 12.79 -21.68
C LEU A 847 -14.38 12.32 -21.33
N TYR A 848 -14.09 11.03 -21.51
CA TYR A 848 -12.82 10.41 -21.16
C TYR A 848 -12.36 9.41 -22.23
N VAL A 849 -11.07 9.06 -22.19
CA VAL A 849 -10.57 7.80 -22.76
C VAL A 849 -10.54 6.77 -21.64
N TYR A 850 -11.57 5.93 -21.56
CA TYR A 850 -11.72 4.88 -20.54
C TYR A 850 -10.68 3.77 -20.77
N THR A 851 -9.63 3.66 -19.94
CA THR A 851 -8.50 2.77 -20.27
C THR A 851 -8.62 1.41 -19.61
N LEU A 852 -8.62 1.36 -18.28
CA LEU A 852 -8.43 0.15 -17.49
C LEU A 852 -9.28 0.22 -16.23
N GLN A 853 -10.11 -0.80 -16.00
CA GLN A 853 -10.49 -1.18 -14.65
C GLN A 853 -9.51 -2.26 -14.19
N GLN A 854 -8.82 -2.00 -13.08
CA GLN A 854 -7.72 -2.83 -12.62
C GLN A 854 -8.23 -4.08 -11.89
N ASN A 855 -7.47 -5.17 -11.94
CA ASN A 855 -7.55 -6.22 -10.95
C ASN A 855 -6.34 -6.08 -10.01
N GLY A 856 -6.57 -6.30 -8.72
CA GLY A 856 -5.51 -6.31 -7.71
C GLY A 856 -4.69 -7.58 -7.81
N PHE A 857 -3.38 -7.47 -7.63
CA PHE A 857 -2.45 -8.60 -7.57
C PHE A 857 -1.73 -8.56 -6.24
N TRP A 858 -1.90 -9.61 -5.46
CA TRP A 858 -1.23 -9.79 -4.20
C TRP A 858 -0.20 -10.88 -4.30
N TYR A 859 1.04 -10.51 -4.01
CA TYR A 859 2.16 -11.43 -4.00
C TYR A 859 2.52 -11.71 -2.55
N TYR A 860 2.32 -12.96 -2.13
CA TYR A 860 2.51 -13.36 -0.75
C TYR A 860 3.19 -14.72 -0.63
N ALA A 861 3.86 -14.95 0.48
CA ALA A 861 4.53 -16.20 0.75
C ALA A 861 3.50 -17.34 0.96
N PRO A 862 3.74 -18.58 0.50
CA PRO A 862 2.73 -19.64 0.47
C PRO A 862 2.16 -20.07 1.83
N TRP A 863 2.82 -19.70 2.92
CA TRP A 863 2.38 -19.94 4.30
C TRP A 863 1.44 -18.87 4.85
N ILE A 864 1.22 -17.76 4.16
CA ILE A 864 0.17 -16.80 4.53
C ILE A 864 -1.19 -17.37 4.10
N LYS A 865 -2.15 -17.37 5.03
CA LYS A 865 -3.53 -17.86 4.86
C LYS A 865 -4.53 -16.76 5.20
N GLY A 866 -5.74 -16.85 4.65
CA GLY A 866 -6.83 -15.88 4.87
C GLY A 866 -6.87 -14.75 3.85
N VAL A 867 -6.05 -14.83 2.79
CA VAL A 867 -5.95 -13.84 1.71
C VAL A 867 -7.29 -13.64 0.99
N GLU A 868 -8.12 -14.68 0.91
CA GLU A 868 -9.44 -14.60 0.27
C GLU A 868 -10.43 -13.66 0.99
N TRP A 869 -10.13 -13.27 2.23
CA TRP A 869 -10.95 -12.31 3.00
C TRP A 869 -10.50 -10.86 2.84
N GLU A 870 -9.37 -10.63 2.17
CA GLU A 870 -8.81 -9.31 1.88
C GLU A 870 -9.49 -8.65 0.68
N GLU A 871 -10.33 -9.41 -0.05
CA GLU A 871 -11.26 -8.83 -1.00
C GLU A 871 -12.26 -7.96 -0.23
N ASN A 872 -11.95 -6.68 -0.07
CA ASN A 872 -12.83 -5.67 0.47
C ASN A 872 -13.01 -4.58 -0.58
N PRO A 873 -14.25 -4.14 -0.86
CA PRO A 873 -14.54 -3.21 -1.93
C PRO A 873 -13.84 -1.84 -1.82
N MET A 874 -13.38 -1.48 -0.62
CA MET A 874 -12.74 -0.19 -0.31
C MET A 874 -11.23 -0.25 -0.19
N ILE A 875 -10.72 -1.43 0.12
CA ILE A 875 -9.31 -1.61 0.46
C ILE A 875 -8.56 -2.10 -0.79
N GLY A 876 -9.25 -2.81 -1.69
CA GLY A 876 -8.75 -3.08 -3.03
C GLY A 876 -7.41 -3.84 -3.09
N GLY A 877 -6.90 -4.35 -1.95
CA GLY A 877 -5.74 -5.23 -1.75
C GLY A 877 -4.50 -4.92 -2.60
N GLY A 878 -4.30 -3.66 -3.00
CA GLY A 878 -3.17 -3.21 -3.83
C GLY A 878 -2.00 -2.64 -3.05
N GLY A 879 -2.16 -2.55 -1.73
CA GLY A 879 -1.25 -1.95 -0.74
C GLY A 879 -1.92 -2.04 0.64
N ASP A 880 -3.18 -1.61 0.70
CA ASP A 880 -3.95 -1.59 1.94
C ASP A 880 -4.34 -3.03 2.37
N THR A 881 -3.91 -3.46 3.55
CA THR A 881 -4.07 -4.83 4.05
C THR A 881 -4.76 -4.89 5.41
N LEU A 882 -5.74 -5.77 5.60
CA LEU A 882 -6.37 -6.01 6.91
C LEU A 882 -5.78 -7.24 7.60
N TYR A 883 -4.61 -7.05 8.22
CA TYR A 883 -3.79 -8.10 8.84
C TYR A 883 -4.49 -8.99 9.87
N PHE A 884 -5.69 -8.64 10.34
CA PHE A 884 -6.46 -9.47 11.27
C PHE A 884 -7.19 -10.64 10.58
N TYR A 885 -7.33 -10.62 9.26
CA TYR A 885 -7.77 -11.78 8.48
C TYR A 885 -6.66 -12.82 8.34
N LEU A 886 -5.40 -12.38 8.34
CA LEU A 886 -4.26 -13.21 8.00
C LEU A 886 -3.80 -14.13 9.13
N SER A 887 -3.13 -15.22 8.74
CA SER A 887 -2.38 -16.11 9.63
C SER A 887 -1.18 -16.72 8.91
N LYS A 888 -0.19 -17.22 9.67
CA LYS A 888 0.97 -17.97 9.15
C LYS A 888 0.84 -19.45 9.52
N GLY A 889 0.94 -20.36 8.53
CA GLY A 889 0.79 -21.80 8.74
C GLY A 889 1.17 -22.68 7.56
#